data_AF-A0A6N3E759-F1
#
_entry.id   AF-A0A6N3E759-F1
#
_cell.length_a   1.000
_cell.length_b   1.000
_cell.length_c   1.000
_cell.angle_alpha   90.00
_cell.angle_beta   90.00
_cell.angle_gamma   90.00
#
_symmetry.space_group_name_H-M   'P 1'
#
loop_
_entity.id
_entity.type
_entity.pdbx_description
1 polymer ?
#
loop_
_entity_poly.entity_id
_entity_poly.type
_entity_poly.pdbx_seq_one_letter_code
_entity_poly.pdbx_strand_id
1 'polypeptide(L)'
;MNRTKIEVKTIFTIITLFFIGFLVLPLGILFFKSIQVDGGIGFENYKETISNPELLRAVKNSTIVSLCAAVITTIISFILSYVLNCTRIFTPIKKCIRLGVILPMLLPTITYGFAIIYSFGKQGLLTKIFGRELLNIYGFNGLLIGYVIYTLPSSFLLINNSFKYIDKKFIIVSNLMGDNRAKQLINTILRPLMGSIGGAFVSAFILSFTDFGIPAAVGGTYNVVSTHLYQVMLGAIPNFNGGAVIAILMLMPAILGVLLLNYLERFNFHYDKVTDIELGKNKFRDVVLGSIGSLIIIWILSIFVVMFITPFMVDFPYNMSFTLEYFKNTVTSNNILTVYKNSIFVAVLCGIFGTMVTYLGALINTRTSLHRKFRKSLDCFSMITNTVPGMVLGLAYLILFNKTDLKGTFLIIIICNMVHFFTTPYLMAKNSLSKMNPSWETTGELLGDSWSKTLVRVVIPNSFSTIIEMFSYLFINSMVTISAIIFLVGTATAVMTTKIKELQHYAKFKEIFVLSILIFLTNLFVRLICDYLNKKLLDKNKTSNKKISNKVLKNKKKNKGEKFEMGKILKLITAGTMALTLSIGMLGCGAKSSDKVVIYTNADEEAIEIMQNTLNEKGYEDKYVLQSFGTSELGGKLIAEGDKIEADIVTMSSYFIESAQEKNNMFTDLTFDTKPLSESTKYSAPILGNTGSLFVNPIVIEEKNLSMPESIKDLTKPEFKDLVSIPNINDSSTAWLLVQAIISEYGEEEGTKITKDLVANAGPHIESSGSGPIKKVRAGEVAVGFGLRHQAVADSAEGKPIESIDPTEGNFTLTESIAVVNKKDEKKRKLAMEIAEVIVKDSREELIKYYPVALYEGETVSEKNKPKYSKQFEEKLSVDLLEQHQQFFNNAK
;
A
#
# COMPACT_ATOMS: atom_id res chain seq x y z
N MET A 1 -43.48 -25.52 -11.31
CA MET A 1 -42.23 -24.94 -11.86
C MET A 1 -42.46 -23.45 -12.17
N ASN A 2 -42.08 -22.50 -11.29
CA ASN A 2 -41.82 -21.07 -11.58
C ASN A 2 -41.82 -20.11 -10.38
N ARG A 3 -42.04 -20.56 -9.13
CA ARG A 3 -41.83 -19.67 -7.98
C ARG A 3 -40.33 -19.61 -7.65
N THR A 4 -39.63 -18.59 -8.14
CA THR A 4 -38.35 -18.16 -7.55
C THR A 4 -38.56 -18.05 -6.04
N LYS A 5 -37.83 -18.87 -5.27
CA LYS A 5 -37.99 -19.02 -3.82
C LYS A 5 -37.77 -17.64 -3.16
N ILE A 6 -38.61 -17.30 -2.17
CA ILE A 6 -38.54 -16.00 -1.47
C ILE A 6 -37.13 -15.77 -0.92
N GLU A 7 -36.52 -16.82 -0.34
CA GLU A 7 -35.14 -16.84 0.15
C GLU A 7 -34.13 -16.31 -0.89
N VAL A 8 -34.24 -16.77 -2.14
CA VAL A 8 -33.34 -16.38 -3.24
C VAL A 8 -33.50 -14.91 -3.60
N LYS A 9 -34.74 -14.40 -3.61
CA LYS A 9 -35.01 -12.97 -3.85
C LYS A 9 -34.44 -12.11 -2.73
N THR A 10 -34.63 -12.51 -1.46
CA THR A 10 -34.11 -11.77 -0.31
C THR A 10 -32.57 -11.66 -0.35
N ILE A 11 -31.87 -12.78 -0.57
CA ILE A 11 -30.40 -12.77 -0.64
C ILE A 11 -29.93 -11.91 -1.82
N PHE A 12 -30.57 -12.02 -2.99
CA PHE A 12 -30.24 -11.19 -4.15
C PHE A 12 -30.44 -9.69 -3.86
N THR A 13 -31.55 -9.31 -3.22
CA THR A 13 -31.82 -7.91 -2.84
C THR A 13 -30.75 -7.39 -1.88
N ILE A 14 -30.36 -8.17 -0.87
CA ILE A 14 -29.31 -7.77 0.09
C ILE A 14 -27.97 -7.55 -0.61
N ILE A 15 -27.54 -8.48 -1.46
CA ILE A 15 -26.28 -8.36 -2.20
C ILE A 15 -26.32 -7.16 -3.15
N THR A 16 -27.45 -6.95 -3.81
CA THR A 16 -27.62 -5.81 -4.73
C THR A 16 -27.58 -4.49 -3.97
N LEU A 17 -28.26 -4.38 -2.82
CA LEU A 17 -28.22 -3.21 -1.97
C LEU A 17 -26.81 -2.93 -1.46
N PHE A 18 -26.07 -3.98 -1.08
CA PHE A 18 -24.67 -3.88 -0.69
C PHE A 18 -23.80 -3.26 -1.80
N PHE A 19 -23.90 -3.75 -3.04
CA PHE A 19 -23.15 -3.16 -4.15
C PHE A 19 -23.62 -1.76 -4.54
N ILE A 20 -24.92 -1.47 -4.43
CA ILE A 20 -25.41 -0.11 -4.67
C ILE A 20 -24.80 0.85 -3.64
N GLY A 21 -24.83 0.51 -2.36
CA GLY A 21 -24.33 1.37 -1.29
C GLY A 21 -22.81 1.50 -1.25
N PHE A 22 -22.07 0.43 -1.55
CA PHE A 22 -20.62 0.35 -1.35
C PHE A 22 -19.79 0.27 -2.64
N LEU A 23 -20.41 0.27 -3.83
CA LEU A 23 -19.68 0.35 -5.09
C LEU A 23 -20.25 1.45 -5.99
N VAL A 24 -21.55 1.40 -6.28
CA VAL A 24 -22.17 2.33 -7.24
C VAL A 24 -22.26 3.75 -6.67
N LEU A 25 -22.73 3.90 -5.43
CA LEU A 25 -22.88 5.20 -4.77
C LEU A 25 -21.53 5.91 -4.58
N PRO A 26 -20.46 5.28 -4.04
CA PRO A 26 -19.15 5.93 -3.94
C PRO A 26 -18.61 6.40 -5.30
N LEU A 27 -18.69 5.55 -6.33
CA LEU A 27 -18.22 5.91 -7.67
C LEU A 27 -19.08 7.02 -8.30
N GLY A 28 -20.39 7.02 -8.05
CA GLY A 28 -21.28 8.08 -8.50
C GLY A 28 -20.97 9.43 -7.84
N ILE A 29 -20.65 9.43 -6.54
CA ILE A 29 -20.23 10.64 -5.81
C ILE A 29 -18.87 11.12 -6.31
N LEU A 30 -17.92 10.20 -6.53
CA LEU A 30 -16.63 10.55 -7.12
C LEU A 30 -16.81 11.23 -8.49
N PHE A 31 -17.68 10.67 -9.34
CA PHE A 31 -18.02 11.28 -10.62
C PHE A 31 -18.64 12.67 -10.45
N PHE A 32 -19.62 12.82 -9.55
CA PHE A 32 -20.24 14.12 -9.28
C PHE A 32 -19.24 15.15 -8.75
N LYS A 33 -18.31 14.73 -7.89
CA LYS A 33 -17.28 15.59 -7.33
C LYS A 33 -16.32 16.12 -8.41
N SER A 34 -16.03 15.32 -9.43
CA SER A 34 -15.17 15.74 -10.54
C SER A 34 -15.75 16.88 -11.39
N ILE A 35 -17.07 16.98 -11.49
CA ILE A 35 -17.79 18.00 -12.26
C ILE A 35 -18.31 19.15 -11.39
N GLN A 36 -18.06 19.11 -10.07
CA GLN A 36 -18.54 20.13 -9.14
C GLN A 36 -17.60 21.34 -9.13
N VAL A 37 -18.12 22.53 -9.41
CA VAL A 37 -17.38 23.81 -9.40
C VAL A 37 -18.05 24.78 -8.43
N ASP A 38 -17.34 25.80 -7.96
CA ASP A 38 -17.90 26.84 -7.10
C ASP A 38 -19.03 27.59 -7.84
N GLY A 39 -20.28 27.29 -7.46
CA GLY A 39 -21.49 27.85 -8.07
C GLY A 39 -22.27 26.91 -9.01
N GLY A 40 -21.83 25.67 -9.26
CA GLY A 40 -22.61 24.72 -10.08
C GLY A 40 -21.89 23.46 -10.56
N ILE A 41 -22.33 22.96 -11.72
CA ILE A 41 -21.73 21.82 -12.43
C ILE A 41 -20.99 22.35 -13.65
N GLY A 42 -19.72 21.98 -13.83
CA GLY A 42 -18.88 22.43 -14.94
C GLY A 42 -17.71 21.49 -15.23
N PHE A 43 -17.06 21.71 -16.36
CA PHE A 43 -15.85 20.97 -16.77
C PHE A 43 -14.55 21.75 -16.48
N GLU A 44 -14.63 22.79 -15.66
CA GLU A 44 -13.48 23.66 -15.33
C GLU A 44 -12.38 22.88 -14.62
N ASN A 45 -12.74 22.05 -13.62
CA ASN A 45 -11.80 21.15 -12.95
C ASN A 45 -11.07 20.23 -13.94
N TYR A 46 -11.76 19.74 -14.99
CA TYR A 46 -11.11 18.92 -16.01
C TYR A 46 -10.13 19.73 -16.83
N LYS A 47 -10.50 20.96 -17.22
CA LYS A 47 -9.63 21.87 -17.97
C LYS A 47 -8.38 22.22 -17.17
N GLU A 48 -8.55 22.60 -15.90
CA GLU A 48 -7.45 22.94 -14.99
C GLU A 48 -6.54 21.74 -14.74
N THR A 49 -7.12 20.59 -14.39
CA THR A 49 -6.38 19.37 -14.06
C THR A 49 -5.63 18.81 -15.26
N ILE A 50 -6.25 18.77 -16.46
CA ILE A 50 -5.59 18.25 -17.67
C ILE A 50 -4.54 19.22 -18.21
N SER A 51 -4.68 20.52 -17.95
CA SER A 51 -3.67 21.53 -18.32
C SER A 51 -2.44 21.48 -17.41
N ASN A 52 -2.51 20.77 -16.27
CA ASN A 52 -1.37 20.64 -15.36
C ASN A 52 -0.25 19.78 -16.01
N PRO A 53 0.95 20.35 -16.25
CA PRO A 53 2.05 19.65 -16.88
C PRO A 53 2.56 18.46 -16.04
N GLU A 54 2.45 18.53 -14.72
CA GLU A 54 2.87 17.44 -13.83
C GLU A 54 1.99 16.21 -13.99
N LEU A 55 0.66 16.40 -14.09
CA LEU A 55 -0.25 15.29 -14.34
C LEU A 55 0.04 14.65 -15.69
N LEU A 56 0.26 15.45 -16.74
CA LEU A 56 0.55 14.91 -18.07
C LEU A 56 1.87 14.12 -18.08
N ARG A 57 2.91 14.62 -17.39
CA ARG A 57 4.16 13.88 -17.15
C ARG A 57 3.88 12.58 -16.39
N ALA A 58 3.08 12.61 -15.32
CA ALA A 58 2.76 11.44 -14.51
C ALA A 58 1.98 10.37 -15.31
N VAL A 59 1.02 10.76 -16.14
CA VAL A 59 0.26 9.86 -17.03
C VAL A 59 1.17 9.22 -18.07
N LYS A 60 2.03 10.01 -18.71
CA LYS A 60 3.01 9.53 -19.67
C LYS A 60 3.97 8.52 -19.01
N ASN A 61 4.51 8.89 -17.87
CA ASN A 61 5.44 8.08 -17.09
C ASN A 61 4.84 6.74 -16.68
N SER A 62 3.60 6.75 -16.17
CA SER A 62 2.86 5.57 -15.75
C SER A 62 2.54 4.64 -16.91
N THR A 63 2.17 5.22 -18.06
CA THR A 63 1.86 4.46 -19.27
C THR A 63 3.11 3.76 -19.82
N ILE A 64 4.23 4.48 -19.95
CA ILE A 64 5.48 3.93 -20.49
C ILE A 64 6.00 2.80 -19.60
N VAL A 65 6.13 3.06 -18.28
CA VAL A 65 6.69 2.06 -17.36
C VAL A 65 5.79 0.82 -17.26
N SER A 66 4.47 1.01 -17.24
CA SER A 66 3.51 -0.10 -17.19
C SER A 66 3.48 -0.92 -18.47
N LEU A 67 3.62 -0.27 -19.64
CA LEU A 67 3.67 -0.96 -20.92
C LEU A 67 4.94 -1.81 -21.02
N CYS A 68 6.10 -1.24 -20.67
CA CYS A 68 7.37 -1.96 -20.64
C CYS A 68 7.33 -3.13 -19.65
N ALA A 69 6.82 -2.91 -18.44
CA ALA A 69 6.66 -3.96 -17.44
C ALA A 69 5.75 -5.08 -17.95
N ALA A 70 4.58 -4.75 -18.51
CA ALA A 70 3.63 -5.73 -19.02
C ALA A 70 4.22 -6.61 -20.14
N VAL A 71 4.99 -6.03 -21.08
CA VAL A 71 5.68 -6.78 -22.13
C VAL A 71 6.70 -7.74 -21.52
N ILE A 72 7.60 -7.24 -20.67
CA ILE A 72 8.69 -8.03 -20.07
C ILE A 72 8.12 -9.15 -19.20
N THR A 73 7.16 -8.84 -18.34
CA THR A 73 6.50 -9.82 -17.47
C THR A 73 5.81 -10.92 -18.26
N THR A 74 5.13 -10.57 -19.35
CA THR A 74 4.43 -11.54 -20.20
C THR A 74 5.43 -12.50 -20.86
N ILE A 75 6.57 -11.98 -21.35
CA ILE A 75 7.64 -12.78 -21.93
C ILE A 75 8.24 -13.72 -20.87
N ILE A 76 8.59 -13.22 -19.69
CA ILE A 76 9.15 -14.03 -18.60
C ILE A 76 8.15 -15.09 -18.14
N SER A 77 6.88 -14.71 -17.98
CA SER A 77 5.79 -15.61 -17.60
C SER A 77 5.60 -16.73 -18.61
N PHE A 78 5.65 -16.41 -19.91
CA PHE A 78 5.60 -17.39 -20.99
C PHE A 78 6.79 -18.35 -20.94
N ILE A 79 8.02 -17.84 -20.78
CA ILE A 79 9.23 -18.66 -20.66
C ILE A 79 9.11 -19.62 -19.47
N LEU A 80 8.77 -19.12 -18.29
CA LEU A 80 8.64 -19.96 -17.08
C LEU A 80 7.51 -21.00 -17.23
N SER A 81 6.38 -20.62 -17.83
CA SER A 81 5.28 -21.55 -18.10
C SER A 81 5.67 -22.62 -19.12
N TYR A 82 6.42 -22.25 -20.16
CA TYR A 82 6.97 -23.17 -21.15
C TYR A 82 7.97 -24.14 -20.51
N VAL A 83 8.87 -23.64 -19.65
CA VAL A 83 9.81 -24.47 -18.88
C VAL A 83 9.07 -25.53 -18.08
N LEU A 84 8.01 -25.17 -17.36
CA LEU A 84 7.28 -26.12 -16.51
C LEU A 84 6.48 -27.16 -17.31
N ASN A 85 5.86 -26.76 -18.41
CA ASN A 85 4.90 -27.59 -19.15
C ASN A 85 5.49 -28.35 -20.34
N CYS A 86 6.55 -27.84 -20.96
CA CYS A 86 7.13 -28.36 -22.22
C CYS A 86 8.51 -29.01 -22.06
N THR A 87 9.09 -29.03 -20.86
CA THR A 87 10.38 -29.71 -20.58
C THR A 87 10.21 -30.88 -19.62
N ARG A 88 11.19 -31.79 -19.59
CA ARG A 88 11.25 -32.93 -18.63
C ARG A 88 12.26 -32.70 -17.50
N ILE A 89 12.33 -31.47 -16.99
CA ILE A 89 13.18 -31.13 -15.82
C ILE A 89 12.74 -31.92 -14.57
N PHE A 90 13.70 -32.18 -13.68
CA PHE A 90 13.50 -32.81 -12.38
C PHE A 90 12.33 -32.18 -11.59
N THR A 91 11.40 -33.02 -11.12
CA THR A 91 10.14 -32.59 -10.50
C THR A 91 10.29 -31.62 -9.32
N PRO A 92 11.27 -31.79 -8.42
CA PRO A 92 11.57 -30.80 -7.38
C PRO A 92 11.90 -29.41 -7.92
N ILE A 93 12.73 -29.28 -8.96
CA ILE A 93 13.08 -27.98 -9.56
C ILE A 93 11.81 -27.30 -10.12
N LYS A 94 10.92 -28.07 -10.76
CA LYS A 94 9.62 -27.55 -11.21
C LYS A 94 8.77 -26.98 -10.07
N LYS A 95 8.78 -27.64 -8.91
CA LYS A 95 8.11 -27.14 -7.70
C LYS A 95 8.78 -25.87 -7.18
N CYS A 96 10.12 -25.84 -7.11
CA CYS A 96 10.87 -24.66 -6.68
C CYS A 96 10.60 -23.45 -7.58
N ILE A 97 10.61 -23.63 -8.91
CA ILE A 97 10.27 -22.55 -9.86
C ILE A 97 8.84 -22.06 -9.61
N ARG A 98 7.86 -22.97 -9.54
CA ARG A 98 6.46 -22.59 -9.30
C ARG A 98 6.27 -21.84 -7.99
N LEU A 99 6.90 -22.31 -6.91
CA LEU A 99 6.83 -21.66 -5.60
C LEU A 99 7.53 -20.31 -5.60
N GLY A 100 8.72 -20.23 -6.21
CA GLY A 100 9.50 -18.99 -6.33
C GLY A 100 8.77 -17.89 -7.10
N VAL A 101 7.98 -18.23 -8.13
CA VAL A 101 7.14 -17.24 -8.84
C VAL A 101 6.00 -16.73 -7.97
N ILE A 102 5.39 -17.58 -7.13
CA ILE A 102 4.20 -17.21 -6.34
C ILE A 102 4.59 -16.49 -5.05
N LEU A 103 5.78 -16.75 -4.51
CA LEU A 103 6.24 -16.25 -3.21
C LEU A 103 6.15 -14.72 -3.05
N PRO A 104 6.56 -13.89 -4.04
CA PRO A 104 6.48 -12.43 -3.91
C PRO A 104 5.04 -11.94 -3.66
N MET A 105 4.03 -12.62 -4.19
CA MET A 105 2.60 -12.25 -4.04
C MET A 105 2.14 -12.20 -2.57
N LEU A 106 2.91 -12.75 -1.63
CA LEU A 106 2.64 -12.73 -0.19
C LEU A 106 3.15 -11.46 0.51
N LEU A 107 3.86 -10.58 -0.21
CA LEU A 107 4.49 -9.36 0.32
C LEU A 107 3.74 -8.08 -0.11
N PRO A 108 3.66 -7.06 0.75
CA PRO A 108 3.20 -5.70 0.39
C PRO A 108 4.03 -5.08 -0.72
N THR A 109 3.40 -4.37 -1.67
CA THR A 109 4.08 -3.77 -2.83
C THR A 109 5.14 -2.74 -2.43
N ILE A 110 4.93 -1.97 -1.35
CA ILE A 110 5.96 -1.08 -0.79
C ILE A 110 7.27 -1.82 -0.46
N THR A 111 7.17 -3.07 0.03
CA THR A 111 8.35 -3.89 0.37
C THR A 111 9.25 -4.13 -0.84
N TYR A 112 8.68 -4.22 -2.04
CA TYR A 112 9.43 -4.46 -3.27
C TYR A 112 10.36 -3.28 -3.58
N GLY A 113 9.87 -2.04 -3.42
CA GLY A 113 10.69 -0.85 -3.62
C GLY A 113 11.87 -0.80 -2.64
N PHE A 114 11.64 -1.09 -1.36
CA PHE A 114 12.72 -1.15 -0.37
C PHE A 114 13.70 -2.30 -0.59
N ALA A 115 13.20 -3.48 -0.97
CA ALA A 115 14.05 -4.62 -1.32
C ALA A 115 14.97 -4.27 -2.51
N ILE A 116 14.47 -3.53 -3.50
CA ILE A 116 15.26 -3.04 -4.63
C ILE A 116 16.30 -2.01 -4.18
N ILE A 117 15.90 -1.02 -3.36
CA ILE A 117 16.82 0.00 -2.84
C ILE A 117 17.99 -0.63 -2.08
N TYR A 118 17.69 -1.55 -1.17
CA TYR A 118 18.70 -2.19 -0.34
C TYR A 118 19.51 -3.27 -1.08
N SER A 119 19.02 -3.77 -2.21
CA SER A 119 19.76 -4.72 -3.06
C SER A 119 20.67 -4.01 -4.05
N PHE A 120 20.16 -3.02 -4.77
CA PHE A 120 20.80 -2.41 -5.94
C PHE A 120 21.19 -0.94 -5.76
N GLY A 121 20.86 -0.30 -4.62
CA GLY A 121 21.28 1.07 -4.34
C GLY A 121 22.81 1.22 -4.31
N LYS A 122 23.29 2.47 -4.21
CA LYS A 122 24.73 2.79 -4.21
C LYS A 122 25.54 1.94 -3.21
N GLN A 123 24.96 1.62 -2.05
CA GLN A 123 25.55 0.77 -1.01
C GLN A 123 24.81 -0.57 -0.80
N GLY A 124 23.99 -0.99 -1.77
CA GLY A 124 23.16 -2.19 -1.69
C GLY A 124 23.95 -3.51 -1.69
N LEU A 125 23.31 -4.59 -1.26
CA LEU A 125 23.95 -5.91 -1.12
C LEU A 125 24.55 -6.40 -2.44
N LEU A 126 23.80 -6.32 -3.55
CA LEU A 126 24.28 -6.77 -4.86
C LEU A 126 25.34 -5.81 -5.40
N THR A 127 25.16 -4.50 -5.20
CA THR A 127 26.16 -3.47 -5.59
C THR A 127 27.52 -3.74 -4.94
N LYS A 128 27.55 -4.07 -3.64
CA LYS A 128 28.78 -4.46 -2.93
C LYS A 128 29.38 -5.77 -3.45
N ILE A 129 28.56 -6.77 -3.74
CA ILE A 129 29.03 -8.06 -4.29
C ILE A 129 29.66 -7.88 -5.69
N PHE A 130 29.08 -7.02 -6.53
CA PHE A 130 29.58 -6.76 -7.89
C PHE A 130 30.65 -5.67 -7.96
N GLY A 131 30.91 -4.94 -6.86
CA GLY A 131 31.91 -3.87 -6.77
C GLY A 131 31.61 -2.63 -7.62
N ARG A 132 30.41 -2.52 -8.19
CA ARG A 132 29.98 -1.38 -9.02
C ARG A 132 28.46 -1.24 -9.00
N GLU A 133 27.98 -0.01 -9.16
CA GLU A 133 26.56 0.26 -9.39
C GLU A 133 26.15 -0.33 -10.74
N LEU A 134 25.22 -1.29 -10.72
CA LEU A 134 24.77 -1.96 -11.95
C LEU A 134 23.79 -1.10 -12.74
N LEU A 135 22.88 -0.43 -12.03
CA LEU A 135 21.77 0.33 -12.59
C LEU A 135 21.41 1.45 -11.61
N ASN A 136 21.14 2.66 -12.12
CA ASN A 136 20.47 3.68 -11.31
C ASN A 136 19.03 3.21 -11.05
N ILE A 137 18.75 2.93 -9.78
CA ILE A 137 17.49 2.34 -9.33
C ILE A 137 16.37 3.37 -9.15
N TYR A 138 16.70 4.63 -8.91
CA TYR A 138 15.68 5.64 -8.65
C TYR A 138 15.01 6.03 -9.97
N GLY A 139 13.68 6.04 -9.96
CA GLY A 139 12.88 6.32 -11.15
C GLY A 139 12.64 5.09 -12.03
N PHE A 140 12.75 5.26 -13.36
CA PHE A 140 12.22 4.29 -14.33
C PHE A 140 12.69 2.84 -14.12
N ASN A 141 13.99 2.63 -13.88
CA ASN A 141 14.55 1.26 -13.80
C ASN A 141 14.08 0.51 -12.54
N GLY A 142 14.09 1.16 -11.37
CA GLY A 142 13.60 0.53 -10.13
C GLY A 142 12.11 0.23 -10.20
N LEU A 143 11.33 1.15 -10.78
CA LEU A 143 9.90 0.91 -11.04
C LEU A 143 9.70 -0.28 -11.98
N LEU A 144 10.46 -0.35 -13.08
CA LEU A 144 10.37 -1.45 -14.03
C LEU A 144 10.69 -2.81 -13.38
N ILE A 145 11.78 -2.89 -12.61
CA ILE A 145 12.16 -4.12 -11.89
C ILE A 145 11.07 -4.50 -10.89
N GLY A 146 10.60 -3.55 -10.08
CA GLY A 146 9.55 -3.78 -9.09
C GLY A 146 8.25 -4.29 -9.73
N TYR A 147 7.80 -3.63 -10.80
CA TYR A 147 6.58 -4.03 -11.50
C TYR A 147 6.71 -5.38 -12.20
N VAL A 148 7.87 -5.69 -12.79
CA VAL A 148 8.10 -7.00 -13.40
C VAL A 148 7.92 -8.11 -12.36
N ILE A 149 8.52 -7.97 -11.18
CA ILE A 149 8.43 -8.97 -10.11
C ILE A 149 7.01 -9.04 -9.54
N TYR A 150 6.37 -7.90 -9.31
CA TYR A 150 5.03 -7.82 -8.75
C TYR A 150 3.95 -8.41 -9.67
N THR A 151 4.05 -8.17 -10.99
CA THR A 151 3.05 -8.64 -11.96
C THR A 151 3.32 -10.04 -12.50
N LEU A 152 4.49 -10.63 -12.19
CA LEU A 152 4.87 -11.97 -12.62
C LEU A 152 3.95 -13.07 -12.09
N PRO A 153 3.59 -13.15 -10.79
CA PRO A 153 2.74 -14.21 -10.28
C PRO A 153 1.39 -14.30 -11.00
N SER A 154 0.71 -13.17 -11.20
CA SER A 154 -0.61 -13.12 -11.85
C SER A 154 -0.52 -13.54 -13.32
N SER A 155 0.43 -12.98 -14.06
CA SER A 155 0.68 -13.28 -15.47
C SER A 155 1.08 -14.73 -15.69
N PHE A 156 1.97 -15.25 -14.85
CA PHE A 156 2.41 -16.64 -14.87
C PHE A 156 1.26 -17.60 -14.57
N LEU A 157 0.44 -17.34 -13.56
CA LEU A 157 -0.69 -18.22 -13.22
C LEU A 157 -1.70 -18.31 -14.37
N LEU A 158 -1.98 -17.20 -15.04
CA LEU A 158 -2.90 -17.15 -16.18
C LEU A 158 -2.36 -17.99 -17.35
N ILE A 159 -1.12 -17.75 -17.78
CA ILE A 159 -0.50 -18.48 -18.90
C ILE A 159 -0.30 -19.97 -18.54
N ASN A 160 0.25 -20.27 -17.36
CA ASN A 160 0.54 -21.64 -16.91
C ASN A 160 -0.72 -22.49 -16.76
N ASN A 161 -1.85 -21.89 -16.37
CA ASN A 161 -3.12 -22.63 -16.32
C ASN A 161 -3.64 -22.95 -17.72
N SER A 162 -3.52 -22.04 -18.68
CA SER A 162 -3.90 -22.29 -20.07
C SER A 162 -3.03 -23.37 -20.74
N PHE A 163 -1.73 -23.42 -20.42
CA PHE A 163 -0.81 -24.47 -20.91
C PHE A 163 -1.28 -25.89 -20.58
N LYS A 164 -2.04 -26.11 -19.50
CA LYS A 164 -2.55 -27.43 -19.11
C LYS A 164 -3.62 -27.97 -20.06
N TYR A 165 -4.26 -27.10 -20.83
CA TYR A 165 -5.35 -27.46 -21.73
C TYR A 165 -4.89 -27.69 -23.17
N ILE A 166 -3.65 -27.31 -23.51
CA ILE A 166 -3.11 -27.51 -24.87
C ILE A 166 -2.80 -28.99 -25.09
N ASP A 167 -3.36 -29.57 -26.16
CA ASP A 167 -3.00 -30.92 -26.61
C ASP A 167 -1.58 -30.91 -27.20
N LYS A 168 -0.65 -31.54 -26.49
CA LYS A 168 0.77 -31.61 -26.89
C LYS A 168 1.01 -32.52 -28.09
N LYS A 169 0.01 -33.29 -28.58
CA LYS A 169 0.14 -34.11 -29.81
C LYS A 169 0.41 -33.28 -31.03
N PHE A 170 -0.10 -32.05 -31.08
CA PHE A 170 0.17 -31.14 -32.19
C PHE A 170 1.66 -30.85 -32.37
N ILE A 171 2.48 -31.02 -31.33
CA ILE A 171 3.95 -30.91 -31.42
C ILE A 171 4.49 -32.05 -32.28
N ILE A 172 4.00 -33.28 -32.06
CA ILE A 172 4.40 -34.47 -32.82
C ILE A 172 3.87 -34.36 -34.26
N VAL A 173 2.61 -33.96 -34.44
CA VAL A 173 2.00 -33.77 -35.77
C VAL A 173 2.77 -32.74 -36.59
N SER A 174 3.09 -31.58 -36.00
CA SER A 174 3.87 -30.52 -36.67
C SER A 174 5.27 -31.02 -37.08
N ASN A 175 5.95 -31.80 -36.23
CA ASN A 175 7.21 -32.44 -36.60
C ASN A 175 7.05 -33.43 -37.79
N LEU A 176 5.98 -34.21 -37.82
CA LEU A 176 5.70 -35.16 -38.91
C LEU A 176 5.35 -34.44 -40.22
N MET A 177 4.73 -33.27 -40.15
CA MET A 177 4.41 -32.42 -41.31
C MET A 177 5.63 -31.65 -41.85
N GLY A 178 6.81 -31.79 -41.24
CA GLY A 178 8.04 -31.13 -41.69
C GLY A 178 8.14 -29.65 -41.30
N ASP A 179 7.33 -29.17 -40.34
CA ASP A 179 7.46 -27.81 -39.84
C ASP A 179 8.80 -27.59 -39.14
N ASN A 180 9.39 -26.40 -39.33
CA ASN A 180 10.54 -25.99 -38.55
C ASN A 180 10.14 -25.64 -37.09
N ARG A 181 11.12 -25.58 -36.18
CA ARG A 181 10.89 -25.35 -34.74
C ARG A 181 10.15 -24.04 -34.43
N ALA A 182 10.34 -23.00 -35.25
CA ALA A 182 9.66 -21.72 -35.09
C ALA A 182 8.17 -21.80 -35.48
N LYS A 183 7.87 -22.39 -36.65
CA LYS A 183 6.49 -22.65 -37.10
C LYS A 183 5.76 -23.56 -36.11
N GLN A 184 6.42 -24.59 -35.60
CA GLN A 184 5.90 -25.46 -34.54
C GLN A 184 5.55 -24.65 -33.28
N LEU A 185 6.45 -23.82 -32.78
CA LEU A 185 6.19 -22.97 -31.60
C LEU A 185 5.00 -22.03 -31.82
N ILE A 186 4.95 -21.37 -32.98
CA ILE A 186 3.89 -20.41 -33.31
C ILE A 186 2.53 -21.11 -33.44
N ASN A 187 2.44 -22.17 -34.24
CA ASN A 187 1.17 -22.82 -34.57
C ASN A 187 0.64 -23.69 -33.43
N THR A 188 1.52 -24.40 -32.72
CA THR A 188 1.10 -25.37 -31.71
C THR A 188 0.95 -24.77 -30.31
N ILE A 189 1.73 -23.73 -29.97
CA ILE A 189 1.79 -23.20 -28.60
C ILE A 189 1.32 -21.75 -28.55
N LEU A 190 1.92 -20.86 -29.34
CA LEU A 190 1.65 -19.42 -29.25
C LEU A 190 0.23 -19.06 -29.69
N ARG A 191 -0.23 -19.59 -30.83
CA ARG A 191 -1.55 -19.28 -31.38
C ARG A 191 -2.70 -19.77 -30.49
N PRO A 192 -2.68 -20.99 -29.91
CA PRO A 192 -3.68 -21.40 -28.93
C PRO A 192 -3.66 -20.58 -27.63
N LEU A 193 -2.50 -20.04 -27.25
CA LEU A 193 -2.32 -19.25 -26.04
C LEU A 193 -2.56 -17.75 -26.24
N MET A 194 -2.86 -17.28 -27.45
CA MET A 194 -2.90 -15.85 -27.76
C MET A 194 -3.85 -15.07 -26.84
N GLY A 195 -5.05 -15.60 -26.57
CA GLY A 195 -5.99 -14.96 -25.65
C GLY A 195 -5.49 -14.93 -24.19
N SER A 196 -4.76 -15.96 -23.75
CA SER A 196 -4.16 -16.00 -22.41
C SER A 196 -2.93 -15.10 -22.29
N ILE A 197 -2.09 -15.04 -23.31
CA ILE A 197 -0.92 -14.15 -23.36
C ILE A 197 -1.39 -12.70 -23.37
N GLY A 198 -2.38 -12.36 -24.20
CA GLY A 198 -3.01 -11.04 -24.20
C GLY A 198 -3.66 -10.73 -22.85
N GLY A 199 -4.32 -11.72 -22.23
CA GLY A 199 -4.90 -11.57 -20.90
C GLY A 199 -3.88 -11.28 -19.81
N ALA A 200 -2.75 -11.98 -19.82
CA ALA A 200 -1.64 -11.73 -18.92
C ALA A 200 -1.02 -10.35 -19.13
N PHE A 201 -0.83 -9.92 -20.38
CA PHE A 201 -0.34 -8.58 -20.72
C PHE A 201 -1.25 -7.48 -20.18
N VAL A 202 -2.55 -7.57 -20.44
CA VAL A 202 -3.51 -6.55 -19.98
C VAL A 202 -3.59 -6.54 -18.44
N SER A 203 -3.57 -7.72 -17.81
CA SER A 203 -3.56 -7.82 -16.35
C SER A 203 -2.30 -7.19 -15.76
N ALA A 204 -1.12 -7.49 -16.30
CA ALA A 204 0.14 -6.90 -15.86
C ALA A 204 0.12 -5.37 -16.00
N PHE A 205 -0.36 -4.85 -17.14
CA PHE A 205 -0.48 -3.42 -17.39
C PHE A 205 -1.39 -2.72 -16.38
N ILE A 206 -2.59 -3.27 -16.10
CA ILE A 206 -3.52 -2.67 -15.14
C ILE A 206 -2.91 -2.67 -13.72
N LEU A 207 -2.31 -3.80 -13.31
CA LEU A 207 -1.71 -3.92 -11.98
C LEU A 207 -0.54 -2.95 -11.79
N SER A 208 0.33 -2.78 -12.78
CA SER A 208 1.45 -1.84 -12.68
C SER A 208 1.00 -0.38 -12.75
N PHE A 209 0.02 -0.06 -13.62
CA PHE A 209 -0.46 1.31 -13.80
C PHE A 209 -1.14 1.87 -12.55
N THR A 210 -1.76 0.98 -11.76
CA THR A 210 -2.58 1.34 -10.61
C THR A 210 -1.89 1.16 -9.25
N ASP A 211 -0.69 0.57 -9.23
CA ASP A 211 0.04 0.35 -7.99
C ASP A 211 0.59 1.66 -7.42
N PHE A 212 0.44 1.80 -6.11
CA PHE A 212 0.94 2.92 -5.33
C PHE A 212 2.23 2.56 -4.58
N GLY A 213 2.38 1.31 -4.16
CA GLY A 213 3.39 0.95 -3.18
C GLY A 213 4.82 0.97 -3.73
N ILE A 214 5.06 0.38 -4.91
CA ILE A 214 6.39 0.39 -5.53
C ILE A 214 6.83 1.84 -5.83
N PRO A 215 6.00 2.67 -6.49
CA PRO A 215 6.34 4.07 -6.74
C PRO A 215 6.58 4.91 -5.50
N ALA A 216 5.76 4.70 -4.46
CA ALA A 216 5.94 5.40 -3.20
C ALA A 216 7.35 5.14 -2.63
N ALA A 217 7.93 3.95 -2.81
CA ALA A 217 9.23 3.61 -2.27
C ALA A 217 10.42 3.97 -3.18
N VAL A 218 10.37 3.67 -4.48
CA VAL A 218 11.54 3.78 -5.40
C VAL A 218 11.34 4.79 -6.55
N GLY A 219 10.22 5.51 -6.59
CA GLY A 219 9.89 6.45 -7.65
C GLY A 219 10.82 7.66 -7.75
N GLY A 220 11.31 8.19 -6.62
CA GLY A 220 12.15 9.40 -6.59
C GLY A 220 11.48 10.56 -7.32
N THR A 221 12.18 11.15 -8.31
CA THR A 221 11.63 12.23 -9.16
C THR A 221 10.69 11.74 -10.27
N TYR A 222 10.61 10.43 -10.50
CA TYR A 222 9.74 9.86 -11.53
C TYR A 222 8.31 9.72 -11.02
N ASN A 223 7.56 10.81 -11.11
CA ASN A 223 6.16 10.85 -10.70
C ASN A 223 5.29 9.95 -11.59
N VAL A 224 4.41 9.17 -10.96
CA VAL A 224 3.38 8.34 -11.60
C VAL A 224 1.99 8.77 -11.12
N VAL A 225 0.93 8.35 -11.82
CA VAL A 225 -0.44 8.81 -11.55
C VAL A 225 -0.89 8.44 -10.14
N SER A 226 -0.49 7.28 -9.62
CA SER A 226 -0.86 6.85 -8.27
C SER A 226 -0.23 7.70 -7.16
N THR A 227 1.05 8.07 -7.28
CA THR A 227 1.72 8.95 -6.32
C THR A 227 1.23 10.39 -6.44
N HIS A 228 0.97 10.85 -7.66
CA HIS A 228 0.40 12.17 -7.89
C HIS A 228 -1.03 12.28 -7.34
N LEU A 229 -1.87 11.25 -7.52
CA LEU A 229 -3.20 11.20 -6.90
C LEU A 229 -3.11 11.28 -5.37
N TYR A 230 -2.16 10.55 -4.77
CA TYR A 230 -1.93 10.62 -3.33
C TYR A 230 -1.51 12.03 -2.89
N GLN A 231 -0.57 12.67 -3.60
CA GLN A 231 -0.11 14.03 -3.31
C GLN A 231 -1.21 15.08 -3.47
N VAL A 232 -2.06 14.99 -4.49
CA VAL A 232 -3.18 15.94 -4.67
C VAL A 232 -4.23 15.79 -3.55
N MET A 233 -4.34 14.58 -2.97
CA MET A 233 -5.34 14.26 -1.95
C MET A 233 -4.87 14.45 -0.50
N LEU A 234 -3.60 14.17 -0.24
CA LEU A 234 -2.98 14.17 1.09
C LEU A 234 -1.69 15.00 1.12
N GLY A 235 -1.44 15.83 0.11
CA GLY A 235 -0.40 16.85 0.14
C GLY A 235 -0.80 18.03 1.03
N ALA A 236 0.06 19.04 1.08
CA ALA A 236 -0.10 20.20 1.95
C ALA A 236 -1.49 20.83 1.83
N ILE A 237 -2.03 20.81 0.60
CA ILE A 237 -3.29 21.45 0.27
C ILE A 237 -4.15 20.46 -0.53
N PRO A 238 -5.10 19.80 0.14
CA PRO A 238 -5.94 18.81 -0.50
C PRO A 238 -6.89 19.43 -1.53
N ASN A 239 -6.77 18.98 -2.77
CA ASN A 239 -7.72 19.31 -3.82
C ASN A 239 -8.59 18.07 -4.14
N PHE A 240 -9.72 17.96 -3.45
CA PHE A 240 -10.68 16.87 -3.64
C PHE A 240 -11.31 16.83 -5.04
N ASN A 241 -11.49 17.99 -5.68
CA ASN A 241 -12.10 18.06 -7.00
C ASN A 241 -11.10 17.59 -8.07
N GLY A 242 -9.87 18.09 -8.04
CA GLY A 242 -8.78 17.64 -8.91
C GLY A 242 -8.42 16.16 -8.70
N GLY A 243 -8.37 15.71 -7.43
CA GLY A 243 -8.18 14.30 -7.09
C GLY A 243 -9.28 13.39 -7.67
N ALA A 244 -10.54 13.83 -7.68
CA ALA A 244 -11.63 13.10 -8.31
C ALA A 244 -11.47 12.98 -9.84
N VAL A 245 -11.00 14.04 -10.51
CA VAL A 245 -10.67 14.02 -11.95
C VAL A 245 -9.55 13.02 -12.23
N ILE A 246 -8.47 13.04 -11.46
CA ILE A 246 -7.35 12.10 -11.60
C ILE A 246 -7.81 10.65 -11.36
N ALA A 247 -8.68 10.42 -10.38
CA ALA A 247 -9.23 9.10 -10.12
C ALA A 247 -10.10 8.56 -11.27
N ILE A 248 -10.86 9.44 -11.94
CA ILE A 248 -11.60 9.08 -13.16
C ILE A 248 -10.64 8.79 -14.32
N LEU A 249 -9.56 9.56 -14.45
CA LEU A 249 -8.52 9.30 -15.43
C LEU A 249 -7.86 7.93 -15.20
N MET A 250 -7.66 7.52 -13.94
CA MET A 250 -7.17 6.17 -13.60
C MET A 250 -8.15 5.04 -13.95
N LEU A 251 -9.45 5.31 -14.03
CA LEU A 251 -10.45 4.32 -14.47
C LEU A 251 -10.38 4.05 -15.97
N MET A 252 -9.97 5.03 -16.79
CA MET A 252 -9.98 4.90 -18.26
C MET A 252 -9.10 3.74 -18.77
N PRO A 253 -7.82 3.59 -18.36
CA PRO A 253 -6.98 2.47 -18.81
C PRO A 253 -7.53 1.11 -18.37
N ALA A 254 -8.17 1.04 -17.20
CA ALA A 254 -8.77 -0.19 -16.72
C ALA A 254 -10.00 -0.58 -17.55
N ILE A 255 -10.88 0.37 -17.88
CA ILE A 255 -12.03 0.14 -18.77
C ILE A 255 -11.55 -0.35 -20.14
N LEU A 256 -10.55 0.33 -20.73
CA LEU A 256 -9.95 -0.08 -22.01
C LEU A 256 -9.35 -1.48 -21.93
N GLY A 257 -8.62 -1.80 -20.86
CA GLY A 257 -8.05 -3.11 -20.65
C GLY A 257 -9.13 -4.19 -20.53
N VAL A 258 -10.23 -3.93 -19.83
CA VAL A 258 -11.33 -4.89 -19.75
C VAL A 258 -12.06 -5.08 -21.07
N LEU A 259 -12.26 -4.01 -21.86
CA LEU A 259 -12.78 -4.13 -23.23
C LEU A 259 -11.85 -4.98 -24.11
N LEU A 260 -10.53 -4.78 -23.98
CA LEU A 260 -9.53 -5.57 -24.67
C LEU A 260 -9.51 -7.03 -24.21
N LEU A 261 -9.65 -7.31 -22.91
CA LEU A 261 -9.78 -8.66 -22.35
C LEU A 261 -11.00 -9.38 -22.94
N ASN A 262 -12.16 -8.73 -22.94
CA ASN A 262 -13.38 -9.28 -23.54
C ASN A 262 -13.24 -9.56 -25.04
N TYR A 263 -12.48 -8.73 -25.77
CA TYR A 263 -12.15 -8.99 -27.16
C TYR A 263 -11.21 -10.19 -27.31
N LEU A 264 -10.19 -10.29 -26.45
CA LEU A 264 -9.20 -11.36 -26.44
C LEU A 264 -9.78 -12.73 -26.07
N GLU A 265 -10.85 -12.77 -25.28
CA GLU A 265 -11.59 -14.00 -24.96
C GLU A 265 -12.08 -14.75 -26.21
N ARG A 266 -12.34 -14.05 -27.31
CA ARG A 266 -12.76 -14.67 -28.59
C ARG A 266 -11.68 -15.59 -29.20
N PHE A 267 -10.42 -15.40 -28.82
CA PHE A 267 -9.29 -16.20 -29.28
C PHE A 267 -8.95 -17.36 -28.32
N ASN A 268 -9.66 -17.51 -27.20
CA ASN A 268 -9.46 -18.64 -26.30
C ASN A 268 -10.12 -19.90 -26.87
N PHE A 269 -9.32 -20.94 -27.13
CA PHE A 269 -9.81 -22.23 -27.59
C PHE A 269 -10.32 -23.07 -26.40
N HIS A 270 -11.55 -23.57 -26.49
CA HIS A 270 -12.09 -24.55 -25.53
C HIS A 270 -11.58 -25.95 -25.89
N TYR A 271 -10.91 -26.62 -24.95
CA TYR A 271 -10.48 -28.02 -25.08
C TYR A 271 -11.27 -28.91 -24.12
N ASP A 272 -11.93 -29.94 -24.65
CA ASP A 272 -12.80 -30.84 -23.85
C ASP A 272 -12.04 -32.00 -23.18
N LYS A 273 -10.75 -32.23 -23.50
CA LYS A 273 -9.96 -33.33 -22.94
C LYS A 273 -8.54 -32.91 -22.59
N VAL A 274 -8.18 -33.02 -21.31
CA VAL A 274 -6.79 -32.94 -20.86
C VAL A 274 -6.10 -34.25 -21.27
N THR A 275 -5.13 -34.17 -22.18
CA THR A 275 -4.34 -35.33 -22.62
C THR A 275 -2.95 -35.29 -21.97
N ASP A 276 -2.66 -36.29 -21.13
CA ASP A 276 -1.30 -36.55 -20.67
C ASP A 276 -0.52 -37.23 -21.79
N ILE A 277 0.38 -36.51 -22.45
CA ILE A 277 1.30 -37.09 -23.44
C ILE A 277 2.73 -36.92 -22.97
N GLU A 278 3.52 -37.97 -23.13
CA GLU A 278 4.96 -37.93 -22.90
C GLU A 278 5.66 -37.10 -23.99
N LEU A 279 6.18 -35.94 -23.60
CA LEU A 279 7.05 -35.12 -24.45
C LEU A 279 8.31 -35.91 -24.85
N GLY A 280 8.73 -35.78 -26.12
CA GLY A 280 9.98 -36.36 -26.61
C GLY A 280 11.20 -35.94 -25.80
N LYS A 281 12.13 -36.88 -25.57
CA LYS A 281 13.36 -36.67 -24.79
C LYS A 281 14.32 -35.74 -25.56
N ASN A 282 14.61 -34.57 -25.00
CA ASN A 282 15.69 -33.70 -25.48
C ASN A 282 16.47 -33.13 -24.29
N LYS A 283 17.58 -33.80 -23.93
CA LYS A 283 18.39 -33.46 -22.76
C LYS A 283 18.97 -32.04 -22.85
N PHE A 284 19.41 -31.60 -24.02
CA PHE A 284 20.00 -30.26 -24.19
C PHE A 284 18.96 -29.16 -23.95
N ARG A 285 17.78 -29.25 -24.59
CA ARG A 285 16.67 -28.32 -24.38
C ARG A 285 16.27 -28.24 -22.90
N ASP A 286 16.11 -29.40 -22.27
CA ASP A 286 15.61 -29.49 -20.90
C ASP A 286 16.60 -28.91 -19.89
N VAL A 287 17.92 -29.10 -20.10
CA VAL A 287 18.96 -28.48 -19.26
C VAL A 287 19.03 -26.97 -19.48
N VAL A 288 19.14 -26.51 -20.73
CA VAL A 288 19.28 -25.06 -21.03
C VAL A 288 18.08 -24.27 -20.53
N LEU A 289 16.86 -24.70 -20.86
CA LEU A 289 15.64 -24.02 -20.43
C LEU A 289 15.42 -24.14 -18.92
N GLY A 290 15.82 -25.26 -18.32
CA GLY A 290 15.79 -25.42 -16.87
C GLY A 290 16.74 -24.48 -16.15
N SER A 291 17.96 -24.35 -16.63
CA SER A 291 18.95 -23.40 -16.10
C SER A 291 18.47 -21.96 -16.24
N ILE A 292 17.91 -21.57 -17.39
CA ILE A 292 17.33 -20.23 -17.58
C ILE A 292 16.19 -19.98 -16.58
N GLY A 293 15.25 -20.93 -16.46
CA GLY A 293 14.13 -20.81 -15.53
C GLY A 293 14.60 -20.72 -14.07
N SER A 294 15.58 -21.52 -13.66
CA SER A 294 16.17 -21.45 -12.32
C SER A 294 16.93 -20.14 -12.09
N LEU A 295 17.68 -19.64 -13.07
CA LEU A 295 18.43 -18.39 -12.96
C LEU A 295 17.51 -17.18 -12.80
N ILE A 296 16.41 -17.13 -13.55
CA ILE A 296 15.38 -16.09 -13.39
C ILE A 296 14.83 -16.08 -11.96
N ILE A 297 14.53 -17.25 -11.40
CA ILE A 297 13.99 -17.36 -10.04
C ILE A 297 15.03 -16.99 -8.98
N ILE A 298 16.28 -17.41 -9.15
CA ILE A 298 17.37 -17.00 -8.26
C ILE A 298 17.53 -15.48 -8.27
N TRP A 299 17.49 -14.86 -9.45
CA TRP A 299 17.53 -13.40 -9.59
C TRP A 299 16.39 -12.72 -8.85
N ILE A 300 15.15 -13.17 -9.05
CA ILE A 300 13.98 -12.60 -8.36
C ILE A 300 14.10 -12.75 -6.84
N LEU A 301 14.47 -13.94 -6.36
CA LEU A 301 14.59 -14.19 -4.93
C LEU A 301 15.76 -13.44 -4.29
N SER A 302 16.84 -13.20 -5.03
CA SER A 302 18.02 -12.47 -4.52
C SER A 302 17.68 -11.06 -4.03
N ILE A 303 16.70 -10.40 -4.67
CA ILE A 303 16.24 -9.06 -4.32
C ILE A 303 15.58 -9.04 -2.93
N PHE A 304 14.89 -10.12 -2.57
CA PHE A 304 14.23 -10.24 -1.26
C PHE A 304 15.14 -10.79 -0.16
N VAL A 305 16.36 -11.22 -0.48
CA VAL A 305 17.31 -11.71 0.55
C VAL A 305 17.58 -10.61 1.57
N VAL A 306 17.69 -9.36 1.13
CA VAL A 306 18.01 -8.24 2.03
C VAL A 306 16.94 -8.02 3.10
N MET A 307 15.67 -8.31 2.79
CA MET A 307 14.58 -8.28 3.77
C MET A 307 14.86 -9.20 4.97
N PHE A 308 15.51 -10.36 4.74
CA PHE A 308 15.84 -11.32 5.79
C PHE A 308 17.20 -11.07 6.46
N ILE A 309 18.02 -10.16 5.92
CA ILE A 309 19.34 -9.84 6.45
C ILE A 309 19.28 -8.56 7.29
N THR A 310 18.77 -7.47 6.71
CA THR A 310 18.83 -6.12 7.29
C THR A 310 18.28 -6.02 8.72
N PRO A 311 17.13 -6.63 9.09
CA PRO A 311 16.61 -6.58 10.46
C PRO A 311 17.52 -7.19 11.53
N PHE A 312 18.49 -8.00 11.12
CA PHE A 312 19.38 -8.74 12.01
C PHE A 312 20.81 -8.18 12.02
N MET A 313 21.00 -6.98 11.45
CA MET A 313 22.31 -6.31 11.37
C MET A 313 22.28 -5.03 12.20
N VAL A 314 23.38 -4.74 12.89
CA VAL A 314 23.52 -3.51 13.69
C VAL A 314 23.34 -2.28 12.80
N ASP A 315 24.08 -2.20 11.69
CA ASP A 315 23.91 -1.10 10.76
C ASP A 315 24.25 -1.47 9.32
N PHE A 316 23.27 -2.01 8.60
CA PHE A 316 23.45 -2.32 7.18
C PHE A 316 23.60 -1.02 6.37
N PRO A 317 24.63 -0.88 5.50
CA PRO A 317 25.61 -1.89 5.09
C PRO A 317 27.02 -1.68 5.67
N TYR A 318 27.17 -0.87 6.72
CA TYR A 318 28.44 -0.46 7.33
C TYR A 318 28.93 -1.43 8.42
N ASN A 319 28.01 -1.86 9.27
CA ASN A 319 28.24 -2.82 10.35
C ASN A 319 27.32 -4.04 10.19
N MET A 320 27.89 -5.11 9.65
CA MET A 320 27.24 -6.41 9.44
C MET A 320 27.31 -7.33 10.68
N SER A 321 27.52 -6.76 11.87
CA SER A 321 27.43 -7.52 13.11
C SER A 321 25.99 -7.93 13.38
N PHE A 322 25.81 -9.18 13.81
CA PHE A 322 24.47 -9.70 14.09
C PHE A 322 23.88 -9.06 15.35
N THR A 323 22.63 -8.61 15.28
CA THR A 323 21.85 -8.16 16.45
C THR A 323 20.41 -8.65 16.36
N LEU A 324 19.78 -8.92 17.51
CA LEU A 324 18.36 -9.26 17.62
C LEU A 324 17.55 -8.10 18.24
N GLU A 325 18.22 -7.02 18.62
CA GLU A 325 17.62 -5.93 19.39
C GLU A 325 16.52 -5.22 18.61
N TYR A 326 16.76 -4.83 17.36
CA TYR A 326 15.76 -4.18 16.51
C TYR A 326 14.53 -5.05 16.30
N PHE A 327 14.71 -6.35 16.01
CA PHE A 327 13.60 -7.28 15.84
C PHE A 327 12.78 -7.39 17.13
N LYS A 328 13.45 -7.52 18.29
CA LYS A 328 12.80 -7.62 19.60
C LYS A 328 12.04 -6.34 19.93
N ASN A 329 12.69 -5.18 19.84
CA ASN A 329 12.10 -3.87 20.17
C ASN A 329 10.88 -3.59 19.28
N THR A 330 10.99 -3.88 17.98
CA THR A 330 9.87 -3.71 17.04
C THR A 330 8.67 -4.59 17.39
N VAL A 331 8.90 -5.88 17.64
CA VAL A 331 7.81 -6.85 17.94
C VAL A 331 7.22 -6.65 19.33
N THR A 332 8.00 -6.15 20.30
CA THR A 332 7.54 -5.89 21.68
C THR A 332 6.87 -4.52 21.81
N SER A 333 7.05 -3.59 20.87
CA SER A 333 6.39 -2.29 20.94
C SER A 333 4.85 -2.42 20.92
N ASN A 334 4.19 -1.81 21.90
CA ASN A 334 2.73 -1.89 22.07
C ASN A 334 1.97 -1.33 20.84
N ASN A 335 2.53 -0.31 20.19
CA ASN A 335 1.95 0.29 18.99
C ASN A 335 1.92 -0.71 17.82
N ILE A 336 3.08 -1.32 17.49
CA ILE A 336 3.18 -2.25 16.36
C ILE A 336 2.38 -3.53 16.61
N LEU A 337 2.40 -4.06 17.84
CA LEU A 337 1.63 -5.25 18.17
C LEU A 337 0.11 -5.01 18.01
N THR A 338 -0.37 -3.82 18.35
CA THR A 338 -1.77 -3.43 18.15
C THR A 338 -2.11 -3.36 16.67
N VAL A 339 -1.29 -2.69 15.87
CA VAL A 339 -1.45 -2.59 14.40
C VAL A 339 -1.41 -3.97 13.73
N TYR A 340 -0.57 -4.88 14.22
CA TYR A 340 -0.51 -6.26 13.75
C TYR A 340 -1.80 -7.03 14.05
N LYS A 341 -2.34 -6.92 15.26
CA LYS A 341 -3.64 -7.51 15.65
C LYS A 341 -4.78 -6.95 14.80
N ASN A 342 -4.80 -5.64 14.57
CA ASN A 342 -5.78 -4.97 13.71
C ASN A 342 -5.76 -5.54 12.29
N SER A 343 -4.57 -5.76 11.73
CA SER A 343 -4.41 -6.29 10.37
C SER A 343 -4.94 -7.72 10.25
N ILE A 344 -4.60 -8.57 11.21
CA ILE A 344 -5.14 -9.94 11.27
C ILE A 344 -6.67 -9.91 11.43
N PHE A 345 -7.19 -9.05 12.30
CA PHE A 345 -8.62 -8.89 12.52
C PHE A 345 -9.36 -8.52 11.23
N VAL A 346 -8.88 -7.47 10.53
CA VAL A 346 -9.44 -7.05 9.24
C VAL A 346 -9.34 -8.17 8.20
N ALA A 347 -8.20 -8.85 8.09
CA ALA A 347 -8.00 -9.90 7.10
C ALA A 347 -8.85 -11.14 7.35
N VAL A 348 -9.02 -11.57 8.61
CA VAL A 348 -9.90 -12.69 8.97
C VAL A 348 -11.36 -12.34 8.67
N LEU A 349 -11.84 -11.17 9.10
CA LEU A 349 -13.22 -10.77 8.86
C LEU A 349 -13.52 -10.56 7.38
N CYS A 350 -12.60 -9.94 6.64
CA CYS A 350 -12.69 -9.83 5.18
C CYS A 350 -12.68 -11.22 4.51
N GLY A 351 -11.84 -12.14 4.98
CA GLY A 351 -11.82 -13.53 4.51
C GLY A 351 -13.16 -14.23 4.72
N ILE A 352 -13.76 -14.13 5.91
CA ILE A 352 -15.02 -14.81 6.25
C ILE A 352 -16.20 -14.17 5.53
N PHE A 353 -16.44 -12.87 5.74
CA PHE A 353 -17.60 -12.18 5.18
C PHE A 353 -17.47 -11.99 3.66
N GLY A 354 -16.27 -11.73 3.15
CA GLY A 354 -16.01 -11.67 1.72
C GLY A 354 -16.27 -13.00 1.03
N THR A 355 -15.83 -14.13 1.61
CA THR A 355 -16.13 -15.47 1.06
C THR A 355 -17.63 -15.74 1.09
N MET A 356 -18.33 -15.35 2.16
CA MET A 356 -19.78 -15.50 2.26
C MET A 356 -20.51 -14.72 1.15
N VAL A 357 -20.21 -13.42 0.99
CA VAL A 357 -20.88 -12.56 -0.01
C VAL A 357 -20.57 -13.02 -1.44
N THR A 358 -19.30 -13.32 -1.73
CA THR A 358 -18.87 -13.80 -3.07
C THR A 358 -19.47 -15.16 -3.41
N TYR A 359 -19.48 -16.10 -2.47
CA TYR A 359 -20.06 -17.45 -2.67
C TYR A 359 -21.57 -17.38 -2.86
N LEU A 360 -22.30 -16.60 -2.06
CA LEU A 360 -23.74 -16.40 -2.21
C LEU A 360 -24.09 -15.73 -3.55
N GLY A 361 -23.31 -14.72 -3.97
CA GLY A 361 -23.46 -14.10 -5.29
C GLY A 361 -23.27 -15.10 -6.43
N ALA A 362 -22.23 -15.93 -6.37
CA ALA A 362 -21.96 -16.95 -7.39
C ALA A 362 -23.02 -18.05 -7.42
N LEU A 363 -23.52 -18.47 -6.25
CA LEU A 363 -24.58 -19.46 -6.10
C LEU A 363 -25.89 -18.97 -6.70
N ILE A 364 -26.25 -17.71 -6.45
CA ILE A 364 -27.43 -17.08 -7.07
C ILE A 364 -27.28 -17.03 -8.59
N ASN A 365 -26.12 -16.60 -9.09
CA ASN A 365 -25.89 -16.47 -10.53
C ASN A 365 -26.00 -17.83 -11.26
N THR A 366 -25.51 -18.93 -10.65
CA THR A 366 -25.35 -20.22 -11.34
C THR A 366 -26.44 -21.25 -11.05
N ARG A 367 -26.92 -21.35 -9.81
CA ARG A 367 -27.78 -22.46 -9.34
C ARG A 367 -29.26 -22.06 -9.18
N THR A 368 -29.66 -20.87 -9.60
CA THR A 368 -31.05 -20.40 -9.46
C THR A 368 -31.68 -20.01 -10.81
N SER A 369 -33.00 -20.16 -10.90
CA SER A 369 -33.79 -19.79 -12.09
C SER A 369 -34.15 -18.30 -12.15
N LEU A 370 -33.34 -17.43 -11.53
CA LEU A 370 -33.54 -15.98 -11.58
C LEU A 370 -33.51 -15.45 -13.03
N HIS A 371 -34.33 -14.43 -13.27
CA HIS A 371 -34.43 -13.78 -14.58
C HIS A 371 -33.05 -13.33 -15.07
N ARG A 372 -32.78 -13.48 -16.38
CA ARG A 372 -31.46 -13.26 -16.99
C ARG A 372 -30.86 -11.88 -16.67
N LYS A 373 -31.69 -10.84 -16.53
CA LYS A 373 -31.26 -9.48 -16.15
C LYS A 373 -30.59 -9.43 -14.77
N PHE A 374 -31.15 -10.11 -13.76
CA PHE A 374 -30.60 -10.14 -12.40
C PHE A 374 -29.30 -10.94 -12.30
N ARG A 375 -29.17 -12.01 -13.09
CA ARG A 375 -27.89 -12.75 -13.15
C ARG A 375 -26.79 -11.87 -13.76
N LYS A 376 -27.10 -11.17 -14.85
CA LYS A 376 -26.18 -10.24 -15.50
C LYS A 376 -25.75 -9.07 -14.61
N SER A 377 -26.56 -8.62 -13.64
CA SER A 377 -26.14 -7.52 -12.75
C SER A 377 -25.01 -7.94 -11.81
N LEU A 378 -25.01 -9.18 -11.31
CA LEU A 378 -23.90 -9.71 -10.50
C LEU A 378 -22.61 -9.83 -11.31
N ASP A 379 -22.71 -10.24 -12.58
CA ASP A 379 -21.57 -10.25 -13.50
C ASP A 379 -21.04 -8.84 -13.75
N CYS A 380 -21.94 -7.84 -13.85
CA CYS A 380 -21.58 -6.43 -13.99
C CYS A 380 -20.84 -5.91 -12.76
N PHE A 381 -21.34 -6.17 -11.54
CA PHE A 381 -20.66 -5.78 -10.30
C PHE A 381 -19.27 -6.42 -10.20
N SER A 382 -19.14 -7.70 -10.55
CA SER A 382 -17.84 -8.38 -10.62
C SER A 382 -16.89 -7.73 -11.61
N MET A 383 -17.39 -7.28 -12.76
CA MET A 383 -16.58 -6.63 -13.79
C MET A 383 -16.14 -5.23 -13.36
N ILE A 384 -17.04 -4.44 -12.75
CA ILE A 384 -16.73 -3.11 -12.22
C ILE A 384 -15.67 -3.21 -11.11
N THR A 385 -15.86 -4.10 -10.14
CA THR A 385 -14.90 -4.29 -9.04
C THR A 385 -13.50 -4.69 -9.52
N ASN A 386 -13.41 -5.48 -10.60
CA ASN A 386 -12.13 -5.84 -11.21
C ASN A 386 -11.44 -4.65 -11.89
N THR A 387 -12.24 -3.71 -12.37
CA THR A 387 -11.78 -2.56 -13.17
C THR A 387 -11.37 -1.40 -12.28
N VAL A 388 -12.01 -1.24 -11.12
CA VAL A 388 -11.80 -0.08 -10.25
C VAL A 388 -10.49 -0.25 -9.47
N PRO A 389 -9.50 0.65 -9.66
CA PRO A 389 -8.28 0.64 -8.88
C PRO A 389 -8.55 0.80 -7.39
N GLY A 390 -7.71 0.20 -6.54
CA GLY A 390 -7.84 0.32 -5.09
C GLY A 390 -7.83 1.78 -4.64
N MET A 391 -6.88 2.59 -5.12
CA MET A 391 -6.79 4.02 -4.79
C MET A 391 -8.07 4.79 -5.13
N VAL A 392 -8.68 4.49 -6.27
CA VAL A 392 -9.91 5.14 -6.72
C VAL A 392 -11.09 4.75 -5.81
N LEU A 393 -11.19 3.48 -5.44
CA LEU A 393 -12.21 3.01 -4.51
C LEU A 393 -12.03 3.63 -3.11
N GLY A 394 -10.79 3.67 -2.61
CA GLY A 394 -10.45 4.28 -1.33
C GLY A 394 -10.78 5.76 -1.28
N LEU A 395 -10.47 6.51 -2.34
CA LEU A 395 -10.84 7.91 -2.48
C LEU A 395 -12.36 8.11 -2.53
N ALA A 396 -13.06 7.30 -3.33
CA ALA A 396 -14.52 7.36 -3.42
C ALA A 396 -15.18 7.15 -2.06
N TYR A 397 -14.63 6.24 -1.26
CA TYR A 397 -15.08 6.00 0.11
C TYR A 397 -14.72 7.16 1.04
N LEU A 398 -13.50 7.71 0.94
CA LEU A 398 -13.11 8.88 1.72
C LEU A 398 -14.12 10.00 1.49
N ILE A 399 -14.42 10.36 0.24
CA ILE A 399 -15.33 11.47 -0.09
C ILE A 399 -16.75 11.20 0.42
N LEU A 400 -17.27 9.98 0.23
CA LEU A 400 -18.63 9.63 0.66
C LEU A 400 -18.77 9.61 2.19
N PHE A 401 -17.80 9.03 2.89
CA PHE A 401 -17.88 8.82 4.34
C PHE A 401 -17.19 9.93 5.17
N ASN A 402 -16.56 10.93 4.54
CA ASN A 402 -15.75 11.96 5.24
C ASN A 402 -16.50 12.64 6.39
N LYS A 403 -17.81 12.87 6.23
CA LYS A 403 -18.65 13.60 7.18
C LYS A 403 -19.45 12.69 8.13
N THR A 404 -19.20 11.38 8.12
CA THR A 404 -19.95 10.36 8.87
C THR A 404 -19.06 9.68 9.92
N ASP A 405 -19.67 9.19 11.00
CA ASP A 405 -18.98 8.46 12.08
C ASP A 405 -18.44 7.07 11.65
N LEU A 406 -18.69 6.67 10.40
CA LEU A 406 -18.17 5.42 9.82
C LEU A 406 -16.74 5.57 9.31
N LYS A 407 -16.25 6.80 9.13
CA LYS A 407 -14.87 7.06 8.72
C LYS A 407 -13.89 6.52 9.76
N GLY A 408 -12.78 5.93 9.32
CA GLY A 408 -11.77 5.43 10.24
C GLY A 408 -12.20 4.20 11.04
N THR A 409 -13.33 3.55 10.74
CA THR A 409 -13.80 2.34 11.44
C THR A 409 -13.32 1.06 10.76
N PHE A 410 -13.16 -0.03 11.54
CA PHE A 410 -12.82 -1.34 10.96
C PHE A 410 -13.87 -1.81 9.94
N LEU A 411 -15.14 -1.46 10.15
CA LEU A 411 -16.24 -1.86 9.28
C LEU A 411 -16.02 -1.37 7.85
N ILE A 412 -15.68 -0.08 7.67
CA ILE A 412 -15.53 0.47 6.33
C ILE A 412 -14.29 -0.07 5.61
N ILE A 413 -13.21 -0.33 6.36
CA ILE A 413 -11.97 -0.94 5.84
C ILE A 413 -12.26 -2.37 5.36
N ILE A 414 -12.98 -3.17 6.16
CA ILE A 414 -13.38 -4.54 5.80
C ILE A 414 -14.26 -4.53 4.55
N ILE A 415 -15.28 -3.67 4.49
CA ILE A 415 -16.17 -3.57 3.34
C ILE A 415 -15.40 -3.13 2.08
N CYS A 416 -14.52 -2.14 2.20
CA CYS A 416 -13.69 -1.68 1.08
C CYS A 416 -12.86 -2.83 0.50
N ASN A 417 -12.18 -3.62 1.34
CA ASN A 417 -11.42 -4.79 0.91
C ASN A 417 -12.31 -5.89 0.30
N MET A 418 -13.49 -6.14 0.88
CA MET A 418 -14.45 -7.11 0.34
C MET A 418 -14.92 -6.73 -1.07
N VAL A 419 -15.22 -5.45 -1.32
CA VAL A 419 -15.64 -4.93 -2.62
C VAL A 419 -14.46 -4.95 -3.60
N HIS A 420 -13.29 -4.48 -3.18
CA HIS A 420 -12.10 -4.40 -4.02
C HIS A 420 -11.67 -5.78 -4.55
N PHE A 421 -11.70 -6.82 -3.70
CA PHE A 421 -11.26 -8.16 -4.06
C PHE A 421 -12.40 -9.12 -4.45
N PHE A 422 -13.59 -8.62 -4.75
CA PHE A 422 -14.78 -9.44 -5.00
C PHE A 422 -14.67 -10.36 -6.23
N THR A 423 -14.07 -9.88 -7.32
CA THR A 423 -14.10 -10.54 -8.64
C THR A 423 -13.49 -11.94 -8.64
N THR A 424 -12.26 -12.09 -8.13
CA THR A 424 -11.52 -13.36 -8.24
C THR A 424 -12.20 -14.51 -7.47
N PRO A 425 -12.58 -14.34 -6.18
CA PRO A 425 -13.36 -15.35 -5.46
C PRO A 425 -14.73 -15.62 -6.09
N TYR A 426 -15.41 -14.59 -6.61
CA TYR A 426 -16.69 -14.74 -7.30
C TYR A 426 -16.55 -15.65 -8.53
N LEU A 427 -15.53 -15.43 -9.37
CA LEU A 427 -15.26 -16.26 -10.54
C LEU A 427 -14.84 -17.68 -10.16
N MET A 428 -14.03 -17.86 -9.10
CA MET A 428 -13.69 -19.19 -8.56
C MET A 428 -14.94 -19.97 -8.17
N ALA A 429 -15.82 -19.37 -7.37
CA ALA A 429 -17.09 -19.97 -6.96
C ALA A 429 -18.00 -20.26 -8.15
N LYS A 430 -18.18 -19.28 -9.05
CA LYS A 430 -19.02 -19.41 -10.24
C LYS A 430 -18.58 -20.57 -11.13
N ASN A 431 -17.27 -20.68 -11.39
CA ASN A 431 -16.69 -21.76 -12.19
C ASN A 431 -16.74 -23.13 -11.51
N SER A 432 -16.63 -23.16 -10.18
CA SER A 432 -16.77 -24.40 -9.41
C SER A 432 -18.22 -24.90 -9.39
N LEU A 433 -19.19 -24.00 -9.20
CA LEU A 433 -20.61 -24.33 -9.09
C LEU A 433 -21.23 -24.68 -10.44
N SER A 434 -20.80 -24.03 -11.53
CA SER A 434 -21.29 -24.31 -12.89
C SER A 434 -20.91 -25.72 -13.39
N LYS A 435 -19.80 -26.28 -12.89
CA LYS A 435 -19.34 -27.64 -13.23
C LYS A 435 -20.07 -28.74 -12.44
N MET A 436 -20.85 -28.40 -11.42
CA MET A 436 -21.59 -29.37 -10.61
C MET A 436 -22.91 -29.77 -11.26
N ASN A 437 -23.38 -30.99 -10.99
CA ASN A 437 -24.63 -31.49 -11.57
C ASN A 437 -25.83 -30.60 -11.13
N PRO A 438 -26.60 -30.00 -12.06
CA PRO A 438 -27.75 -29.16 -11.74
C PRO A 438 -28.96 -29.93 -11.17
N SER A 439 -28.97 -31.27 -11.23
CA SER A 439 -30.07 -32.09 -10.73
C SER A 439 -30.06 -32.33 -9.21
N TRP A 440 -29.01 -31.90 -8.50
CA TRP A 440 -28.90 -32.13 -7.05
C TRP A 440 -30.00 -31.41 -6.27
N GLU A 441 -30.33 -30.18 -6.65
CA GLU A 441 -31.40 -29.38 -6.03
C GLU A 441 -32.78 -29.98 -6.30
N THR A 442 -33.04 -30.38 -7.54
CA THR A 442 -34.32 -30.99 -7.92
C THR A 442 -34.51 -32.34 -7.26
N THR A 443 -33.45 -33.14 -7.15
CA THR A 443 -33.48 -34.44 -6.45
C THR A 443 -33.72 -34.23 -4.95
N GLY A 444 -33.05 -33.27 -4.31
CA GLY A 444 -33.29 -32.95 -2.90
C GLY A 444 -34.73 -32.51 -2.65
N GLU A 445 -35.28 -31.66 -3.52
CA GLU A 445 -36.66 -31.19 -3.44
C GLU A 445 -37.69 -32.32 -3.62
N LEU A 446 -37.45 -33.27 -4.53
CA LEU A 446 -38.27 -34.48 -4.68
C LEU A 446 -38.21 -35.40 -3.45
N LEU A 447 -37.09 -35.39 -2.72
CA LEU A 447 -36.91 -36.12 -1.46
C LEU A 447 -37.43 -35.36 -0.23
N GLY A 448 -38.06 -34.20 -0.42
CA GLY A 448 -38.64 -33.38 0.66
C GLY A 448 -37.64 -32.46 1.39
N ASP A 449 -36.39 -32.34 0.91
CA ASP A 449 -35.43 -31.39 1.45
C ASP A 449 -35.74 -29.96 0.94
N SER A 450 -35.64 -28.98 1.85
CA SER A 450 -35.71 -27.57 1.45
C SER A 450 -34.45 -27.15 0.70
N TRP A 451 -34.53 -26.10 -0.12
CA TRP A 451 -33.39 -25.62 -0.91
C TRP A 451 -32.17 -25.31 -0.02
N SER A 452 -32.39 -24.58 1.07
CA SER A 452 -31.35 -24.25 2.05
C SER A 452 -30.72 -25.50 2.70
N LYS A 453 -31.52 -26.54 3.00
CA LYS A 453 -30.99 -27.83 3.50
C LYS A 453 -30.14 -28.53 2.45
N THR A 454 -30.60 -28.60 1.20
CA THR A 454 -29.84 -29.21 0.10
C THR A 454 -28.52 -28.47 -0.16
N LEU A 455 -28.51 -27.14 -0.07
CA LEU A 455 -27.28 -26.35 -0.20
C LEU A 455 -26.25 -26.69 0.88
N VAL A 456 -26.65 -26.67 2.15
CA VAL A 456 -25.75 -26.93 3.29
C VAL A 456 -25.29 -28.38 3.31
N ARG A 457 -26.14 -29.32 2.91
CA ARG A 457 -25.87 -30.76 3.00
C ARG A 457 -25.13 -31.30 1.78
N VAL A 458 -25.33 -30.73 0.60
CA VAL A 458 -24.83 -31.26 -0.68
C VAL A 458 -23.89 -30.27 -1.36
N VAL A 459 -24.33 -29.04 -1.65
CA VAL A 459 -23.57 -28.13 -2.53
C VAL A 459 -22.33 -27.54 -1.83
N ILE A 460 -22.47 -27.05 -0.60
CA ILE A 460 -21.38 -26.45 0.18
C ILE A 460 -20.27 -27.48 0.46
N PRO A 461 -20.55 -28.70 0.95
CA PRO A 461 -19.51 -29.70 1.18
C PRO A 461 -18.74 -30.09 -0.08
N ASN A 462 -19.41 -30.12 -1.24
CA ASN A 462 -18.77 -30.45 -2.52
C ASN A 462 -17.95 -29.30 -3.11
N SER A 463 -18.19 -28.05 -2.70
CA SER A 463 -17.43 -26.86 -3.11
C SER A 463 -16.45 -26.37 -2.05
N PHE A 464 -16.28 -27.11 -0.96
CA PHE A 464 -15.51 -26.66 0.20
C PHE A 464 -14.02 -26.37 -0.11
N SER A 465 -13.42 -27.08 -1.07
CA SER A 465 -12.07 -26.76 -1.54
C SER A 465 -11.98 -25.37 -2.17
N THR A 466 -13.00 -24.98 -2.92
CA THR A 466 -13.11 -23.64 -3.53
C THR A 466 -13.33 -22.60 -2.45
N ILE A 467 -14.16 -22.88 -1.44
CA ILE A 467 -14.41 -21.97 -0.30
C ILE A 467 -13.11 -21.68 0.47
N ILE A 468 -12.27 -22.70 0.73
CA ILE A 468 -10.96 -22.52 1.38
C ILE A 468 -10.04 -21.65 0.52
N GLU A 469 -10.02 -21.86 -0.79
CA GLU A 469 -9.19 -21.09 -1.72
C GLU A 469 -9.63 -19.62 -1.80
N MET A 470 -10.95 -19.37 -1.82
CA MET A 470 -11.54 -18.03 -1.75
C MET A 470 -11.17 -17.31 -0.46
N PHE A 471 -11.28 -18.00 0.69
CA PHE A 471 -10.89 -17.44 1.99
C PHE A 471 -9.40 -17.09 2.00
N SER A 472 -8.54 -18.01 1.55
CA SER A 472 -7.09 -17.78 1.49
C SER A 472 -6.75 -16.57 0.60
N TYR A 473 -7.41 -16.44 -0.55
CA TYR A 473 -7.22 -15.31 -1.46
C TYR A 473 -7.61 -13.97 -0.80
N LEU A 474 -8.81 -13.89 -0.20
CA LEU A 474 -9.28 -12.66 0.44
C LEU A 474 -8.43 -12.27 1.65
N PHE A 475 -8.04 -13.25 2.47
CA PHE A 475 -7.17 -13.03 3.62
C PHE A 475 -5.82 -12.44 3.20
N ILE A 476 -5.12 -13.10 2.27
CA ILE A 476 -3.76 -12.70 1.84
C ILE A 476 -3.81 -11.30 1.22
N ASN A 477 -4.75 -11.05 0.32
CA ASN A 477 -4.84 -9.74 -0.34
C ASN A 477 -5.24 -8.64 0.64
N SER A 478 -6.09 -8.93 1.64
CA SER A 478 -6.43 -7.96 2.69
C SER A 478 -5.26 -7.64 3.62
N MET A 479 -4.32 -8.56 3.85
CA MET A 479 -3.11 -8.31 4.65
C MET A 479 -2.07 -7.46 3.91
N VAL A 480 -2.09 -7.47 2.58
CA VAL A 480 -1.04 -6.94 1.71
C VAL A 480 -1.42 -5.59 1.10
N THR A 481 -2.72 -5.28 1.03
CA THR A 481 -3.25 -4.08 0.37
C THR A 481 -2.91 -2.79 1.10
N ILE A 482 -2.62 -1.74 0.33
CA ILE A 482 -2.38 -0.36 0.80
C ILE A 482 -3.29 0.59 0.05
N SER A 483 -3.30 0.48 -1.28
CA SER A 483 -3.98 1.39 -2.21
C SER A 483 -5.45 1.65 -1.85
N ALA A 484 -6.21 0.62 -1.46
CA ALA A 484 -7.64 0.80 -1.16
C ALA A 484 -7.93 1.44 0.20
N ILE A 485 -7.00 1.33 1.15
CA ILE A 485 -7.25 1.64 2.56
C ILE A 485 -6.45 2.84 3.06
N ILE A 486 -5.43 3.30 2.32
CA ILE A 486 -4.57 4.41 2.71
C ILE A 486 -5.35 5.69 3.05
N PHE A 487 -6.46 5.93 2.35
CA PHE A 487 -7.35 7.07 2.57
C PHE A 487 -8.40 6.85 3.68
N LEU A 488 -8.57 5.62 4.17
CA LEU A 488 -9.68 5.25 5.07
C LEU A 488 -9.24 4.97 6.50
N VAL A 489 -7.97 4.62 6.69
CA VAL A 489 -7.40 4.23 7.97
C VAL A 489 -7.22 5.45 8.87
N GLY A 490 -7.66 5.33 10.12
CA GLY A 490 -7.40 6.28 11.20
C GLY A 490 -6.38 5.73 12.21
N THR A 491 -6.19 6.42 13.32
CA THR A 491 -5.22 6.04 14.37
C THR A 491 -5.58 4.73 15.03
N ALA A 492 -6.84 4.60 15.46
CA ALA A 492 -7.30 3.39 16.13
C ALA A 492 -7.36 2.18 15.19
N THR A 493 -7.47 2.42 13.88
CA THR A 493 -7.67 1.38 12.87
C THR A 493 -6.48 1.16 11.95
N ALA A 494 -5.32 1.70 12.33
CA ALA A 494 -4.05 1.49 11.64
C ALA A 494 -3.77 0.00 11.41
N VAL A 495 -3.37 -0.32 10.17
CA VAL A 495 -2.95 -1.66 9.76
C VAL A 495 -1.47 -1.66 9.35
N MET A 496 -0.87 -2.84 9.27
CA MET A 496 0.57 -3.02 9.09
C MET A 496 1.08 -2.33 7.83
N THR A 497 0.29 -2.35 6.77
CA THR A 497 0.70 -1.82 5.48
C THR A 497 0.66 -0.29 5.45
N THR A 498 -0.26 0.37 6.17
CA THR A 498 -0.24 1.82 6.39
C THR A 498 0.87 2.22 7.37
N LYS A 499 1.16 1.38 8.38
CA LYS A 499 2.30 1.61 9.29
C LYS A 499 3.65 1.49 8.59
N ILE A 500 3.78 0.60 7.61
CA ILE A 500 4.97 0.55 6.72
C ILE A 500 5.13 1.88 5.98
N LYS A 501 4.04 2.48 5.49
CA LYS A 501 4.09 3.79 4.82
C LYS A 501 4.46 4.92 5.77
N GLU A 502 3.96 4.89 7.01
CA GLU A 502 4.36 5.84 8.05
C GLU A 502 5.85 5.71 8.39
N LEU A 503 6.33 4.49 8.64
CA LEU A 503 7.76 4.24 8.91
C LEU A 503 8.65 4.61 7.73
N GLN A 504 8.14 4.51 6.51
CA GLN A 504 8.82 5.02 5.33
C GLN A 504 9.03 6.54 5.42
N HIS A 505 8.04 7.30 5.88
CA HIS A 505 8.17 8.75 6.03
C HIS A 505 9.32 9.08 6.98
N TYR A 506 9.48 8.28 8.04
CA TYR A 506 10.60 8.36 8.98
C TYR A 506 11.86 7.62 8.51
N ALA A 507 11.92 7.10 7.29
CA ALA A 507 13.06 6.35 6.75
C ALA A 507 13.57 5.22 7.70
N LYS A 508 12.64 4.57 8.40
CA LYS A 508 12.85 3.45 9.33
C LYS A 508 12.82 2.10 8.64
N PHE A 509 13.83 1.89 7.80
CA PHE A 509 13.84 0.78 6.87
C PHE A 509 14.01 -0.59 7.54
N LYS A 510 14.70 -0.67 8.68
CA LYS A 510 14.89 -1.92 9.44
C LYS A 510 13.54 -2.43 9.96
N GLU A 511 12.75 -1.54 10.56
CA GLU A 511 11.41 -1.80 11.07
C GLU A 511 10.44 -2.17 9.95
N ILE A 512 10.52 -1.49 8.79
CA ILE A 512 9.74 -1.86 7.60
C ILE A 512 9.97 -3.32 7.22
N PHE A 513 11.24 -3.78 7.17
CA PHE A 513 11.53 -5.17 6.84
C PHE A 513 11.04 -6.16 7.91
N VAL A 514 11.08 -5.80 9.20
CA VAL A 514 10.46 -6.62 10.27
C VAL A 514 8.95 -6.77 10.02
N LEU A 515 8.24 -5.67 9.75
CA LEU A 515 6.80 -5.70 9.46
C LEU A 515 6.50 -6.55 8.22
N SER A 516 7.29 -6.41 7.15
CA SER A 516 7.15 -7.20 5.93
C SER A 516 7.40 -8.69 6.17
N ILE A 517 8.36 -9.08 7.01
CA ILE A 517 8.56 -10.47 7.44
C ILE A 517 7.33 -10.99 8.20
N LEU A 518 6.76 -10.21 9.11
CA LEU A 518 5.57 -10.63 9.86
C LEU A 518 4.37 -10.88 8.94
N ILE A 519 4.13 -9.99 7.97
CA ILE A 519 3.09 -10.17 6.95
C ILE A 519 3.37 -11.43 6.12
N PHE A 520 4.62 -11.59 5.66
CA PHE A 520 5.04 -12.73 4.86
C PHE A 520 4.82 -14.06 5.57
N LEU A 521 5.29 -14.19 6.82
CA LEU A 521 5.15 -15.40 7.61
C LEU A 521 3.68 -15.72 7.91
N THR A 522 2.87 -14.70 8.20
CA THR A 522 1.42 -14.87 8.43
C THR A 522 0.72 -15.39 7.17
N ASN A 523 0.98 -14.76 6.03
CA ASN A 523 0.39 -15.16 4.75
C ASN A 523 0.85 -16.56 4.32
N LEU A 524 2.12 -16.88 4.51
CA LEU A 524 2.67 -18.21 4.25
C LEU A 524 2.02 -19.26 5.15
N PHE A 525 1.90 -18.98 6.45
CA PHE A 525 1.26 -19.88 7.41
C PHE A 525 -0.20 -20.17 7.05
N VAL A 526 -1.00 -19.14 6.78
CA VAL A 526 -2.40 -19.31 6.35
C VAL A 526 -2.49 -20.08 5.04
N ARG A 527 -1.63 -19.78 4.07
CA ARG A 527 -1.58 -20.50 2.79
C ARG A 527 -1.29 -21.99 2.99
N LEU A 528 -0.29 -22.32 3.81
CA LEU A 528 0.08 -23.71 4.10
C LEU A 528 -1.03 -24.47 4.81
N ILE A 529 -1.75 -23.82 5.74
CA ILE A 529 -2.92 -24.40 6.41
C ILE A 529 -4.03 -24.69 5.40
N CYS A 530 -4.38 -23.72 4.56
CA CYS A 530 -5.41 -23.87 3.54
C CYS A 530 -5.06 -24.99 2.54
N ASP A 531 -3.81 -25.04 2.09
CA ASP A 531 -3.33 -26.09 1.19
C ASP A 531 -3.34 -27.48 1.85
N TYR A 532 -2.98 -27.58 3.14
CA TYR A 532 -3.06 -28.81 3.92
C TYR A 532 -4.51 -29.30 4.08
N LEU A 533 -5.44 -28.40 4.42
CA LEU A 533 -6.87 -28.71 4.52
C LEU A 533 -7.42 -29.23 3.19
N ASN A 534 -7.09 -28.56 2.09
CA ASN A 534 -7.49 -28.97 0.74
C ASN A 534 -6.96 -30.36 0.37
N LYS A 535 -5.68 -30.65 0.67
CA LYS A 535 -5.09 -31.97 0.41
C LYS A 535 -5.80 -33.08 1.19
N LYS A 536 -6.08 -32.86 2.49
CA LYS A 536 -6.77 -33.83 3.35
C LYS A 536 -8.18 -34.13 2.85
N LEU A 537 -8.90 -33.13 2.33
CA LEU A 537 -10.24 -33.30 1.76
C LEU A 537 -10.19 -34.14 0.47
N LEU A 538 -9.22 -33.88 -0.42
CA LEU A 538 -9.03 -34.64 -1.64
C LEU A 538 -8.67 -36.11 -1.36
N ASP A 539 -7.78 -36.36 -0.39
CA ASP A 539 -7.38 -37.71 0.00
C ASP A 539 -8.54 -38.49 0.64
N LYS A 540 -9.38 -37.82 1.45
CA LYS A 540 -10.59 -38.42 2.02
C LYS A 540 -11.60 -38.79 0.94
N ASN A 541 -11.81 -37.94 -0.08
CA ASN A 541 -12.70 -38.23 -1.21
C ASN A 541 -12.19 -39.40 -2.07
N LYS A 542 -10.88 -39.46 -2.35
CA LYS A 542 -10.26 -40.62 -3.04
C LYS A 542 -10.40 -41.90 -2.23
N THR A 543 -10.18 -41.86 -0.93
CA THR A 543 -10.29 -43.04 -0.04
C THR A 543 -11.75 -43.50 0.09
N SER A 544 -12.70 -42.58 0.14
CA SER A 544 -14.14 -42.87 0.13
C SER A 544 -14.57 -43.51 -1.20
N ASN A 545 -14.18 -42.95 -2.34
CA ASN A 545 -14.47 -43.54 -3.66
C ASN A 545 -13.81 -44.91 -3.84
N LYS A 546 -12.60 -45.12 -3.30
CA LYS A 546 -11.92 -46.42 -3.32
C LYS A 546 -12.61 -47.43 -2.39
N LYS A 547 -13.10 -47.01 -1.22
CA LYS A 547 -13.93 -47.83 -0.33
C LYS A 547 -15.29 -48.18 -0.95
N ILE A 548 -15.94 -47.25 -1.65
CA ILE A 548 -17.20 -47.48 -2.35
C ILE A 548 -16.99 -48.41 -3.54
N SER A 549 -15.98 -48.19 -4.37
CA SER A 549 -15.62 -49.09 -5.47
C SER A 549 -15.28 -50.50 -4.96
N ASN A 550 -14.53 -50.60 -3.85
CA ASN A 550 -14.25 -51.88 -3.21
C ASN A 550 -15.49 -52.51 -2.51
N LYS A 551 -16.47 -51.71 -2.04
CA LYS A 551 -17.78 -52.20 -1.51
C LYS A 551 -18.72 -52.63 -2.63
N VAL A 552 -18.66 -52.00 -3.80
CA VAL A 552 -19.41 -52.41 -5.00
C VAL A 552 -18.83 -53.71 -5.57
N LEU A 553 -17.53 -53.96 -5.38
CA LEU A 553 -16.85 -55.22 -5.72
C LEU A 553 -16.95 -56.31 -4.62
N LYS A 554 -17.21 -55.94 -3.35
CA LYS A 554 -17.41 -56.88 -2.23
C LYS A 554 -18.76 -56.61 -1.53
N ASN A 555 -19.75 -57.45 -1.84
CA ASN A 555 -21.10 -57.63 -1.26
C ASN A 555 -22.23 -56.89 -2.00
N LYS A 556 -23.13 -57.56 -2.76
CA LYS A 556 -24.16 -58.53 -2.32
C LYS A 556 -24.09 -58.95 -0.84
N LYS A 557 -25.09 -58.47 -0.09
CA LYS A 557 -25.45 -58.73 1.31
C LYS A 557 -24.81 -57.85 2.41
N LYS A 558 -25.78 -57.35 3.20
CA LYS A 558 -25.75 -56.76 4.55
C LYS A 558 -25.44 -55.26 4.68
N ASN A 559 -26.55 -54.54 4.80
CA ASN A 559 -26.73 -53.32 5.59
C ASN A 559 -25.97 -53.37 6.92
N LYS A 560 -25.22 -52.31 7.18
CA LYS A 560 -25.28 -51.58 8.46
C LYS A 560 -24.73 -50.18 8.23
N GLY A 561 -25.50 -49.19 8.68
CA GLY A 561 -25.20 -47.78 8.50
C GLY A 561 -23.99 -47.36 9.31
N GLU A 562 -23.05 -46.69 8.65
CA GLU A 562 -22.04 -45.88 9.31
C GLU A 562 -22.53 -44.43 9.29
N LYS A 563 -22.85 -43.91 10.48
CA LYS A 563 -23.18 -42.50 10.67
C LYS A 563 -21.95 -41.66 10.37
N PHE A 564 -22.15 -40.69 9.49
CA PHE A 564 -21.15 -39.74 9.01
C PHE A 564 -20.74 -38.77 10.13
N GLU A 565 -19.58 -39.00 10.77
CA GLU A 565 -18.94 -38.07 11.71
C GLU A 565 -18.31 -36.85 10.98
N MET A 566 -19.12 -36.14 10.18
CA MET A 566 -18.79 -34.78 9.71
C MET A 566 -19.36 -33.72 10.67
N GLY A 567 -20.34 -34.12 11.48
CA GLY A 567 -21.01 -33.26 12.44
C GLY A 567 -20.08 -32.70 13.53
N LYS A 568 -18.98 -33.37 13.93
CA LYS A 568 -18.06 -32.82 14.94
C LYS A 568 -17.12 -31.76 14.39
N ILE A 569 -16.64 -31.90 13.15
CA ILE A 569 -15.79 -30.90 12.49
C ILE A 569 -16.63 -29.70 12.07
N LEU A 570 -17.83 -29.96 11.53
CA LEU A 570 -18.79 -28.90 11.26
C LEU A 570 -19.22 -28.22 12.56
N LYS A 571 -19.48 -28.94 13.67
CA LYS A 571 -19.81 -28.33 14.97
C LYS A 571 -18.63 -27.63 15.64
N LEU A 572 -17.39 -28.04 15.48
CA LEU A 572 -16.23 -27.30 16.02
C LEU A 572 -15.97 -26.01 15.22
N ILE A 573 -16.15 -26.04 13.90
CA ILE A 573 -15.99 -24.87 13.04
C ILE A 573 -17.24 -23.98 13.10
N THR A 574 -18.44 -24.54 13.19
CA THR A 574 -19.70 -23.79 13.39
C THR A 574 -19.90 -23.35 14.82
N ALA A 575 -19.31 -23.98 15.84
CA ALA A 575 -19.24 -23.39 17.18
C ALA A 575 -18.16 -22.30 17.24
N GLY A 576 -17.05 -22.47 16.53
CA GLY A 576 -16.06 -21.40 16.31
C GLY A 576 -16.63 -20.21 15.52
N THR A 577 -17.49 -20.45 14.53
CA THR A 577 -18.14 -19.38 13.74
C THR A 577 -19.50 -18.94 14.31
N MET A 578 -20.20 -19.72 15.15
CA MET A 578 -21.38 -19.27 15.92
C MET A 578 -20.99 -18.48 17.17
N ALA A 579 -19.86 -18.79 17.81
CA ALA A 579 -19.28 -17.92 18.82
C ALA A 579 -18.80 -16.57 18.24
N LEU A 580 -18.53 -16.51 16.93
CA LEU A 580 -18.22 -15.27 16.20
C LEU A 580 -19.40 -14.66 15.42
N THR A 581 -20.53 -15.37 15.23
CA THR A 581 -21.76 -14.81 14.62
C THR A 581 -22.80 -14.38 15.65
N LEU A 582 -22.64 -14.75 16.93
CA LEU A 582 -23.30 -14.06 18.05
C LEU A 582 -22.69 -12.68 18.35
N SER A 583 -21.56 -12.32 17.73
CA SER A 583 -21.00 -10.95 17.76
C SER A 583 -21.63 -10.03 16.71
N ILE A 584 -22.43 -10.55 15.77
CA ILE A 584 -23.18 -9.73 14.80
C ILE A 584 -24.36 -9.01 15.49
N GLY A 585 -24.78 -9.47 16.67
CA GLY A 585 -25.72 -8.77 17.55
C GLY A 585 -25.10 -7.62 18.36
N MET A 586 -23.78 -7.35 18.22
CA MET A 586 -23.09 -6.21 18.84
C MET A 586 -22.51 -5.22 17.81
N LEU A 587 -22.88 -5.34 16.52
CA LEU A 587 -22.47 -4.43 15.44
C LEU A 587 -23.26 -3.10 15.41
N GLY A 588 -23.52 -2.56 16.60
CA GLY A 588 -24.12 -1.24 16.83
C GLY A 588 -23.41 -0.43 17.91
N CYS A 589 -22.35 -0.97 18.53
CA CYS A 589 -21.37 -0.07 19.11
C CYS A 589 -20.59 0.50 17.91
N GLY A 590 -20.82 1.78 17.61
CA GLY A 590 -19.75 2.60 17.04
C GLY A 590 -18.46 2.30 17.80
N ALA A 591 -17.30 2.59 17.22
CA ALA A 591 -16.11 2.69 18.04
C ALA A 591 -16.53 3.49 19.28
N LYS A 592 -16.66 2.84 20.44
CA LYS A 592 -16.70 3.57 21.69
C LYS A 592 -15.42 4.33 21.56
N SER A 593 -15.53 5.64 21.40
CA SER A 593 -14.40 6.56 21.50
C SER A 593 -13.55 5.93 22.57
N SER A 594 -12.33 5.53 22.25
CA SER A 594 -11.42 5.20 23.32
C SER A 594 -11.54 6.37 24.29
N ASP A 595 -11.75 6.12 25.58
CA ASP A 595 -11.68 7.20 26.58
C ASP A 595 -10.29 7.88 26.52
N LYS A 596 -9.34 7.25 25.78
CA LYS A 596 -8.07 7.81 25.37
C LYS A 596 -8.21 8.99 24.40
N VAL A 597 -7.46 10.04 24.71
CA VAL A 597 -7.24 11.23 23.87
C VAL A 597 -6.41 10.85 22.65
N VAL A 598 -6.84 11.24 21.46
CA VAL A 598 -6.13 11.01 20.21
C VAL A 598 -5.26 12.22 19.89
N ILE A 599 -3.94 12.02 19.80
CA ILE A 599 -2.96 13.05 19.49
C ILE A 599 -2.47 12.84 18.06
N TYR A 600 -2.70 13.81 17.19
CA TYR A 600 -2.08 13.85 15.86
C TYR A 600 -0.88 14.77 15.91
N THR A 601 0.24 14.33 15.35
CA THR A 601 1.49 15.11 15.35
C THR A 601 2.21 15.01 14.01
N ASN A 602 2.87 16.09 13.61
CA ASN A 602 3.86 16.09 12.53
C ASN A 602 5.31 16.10 13.06
N ALA A 603 5.49 16.07 14.38
CA ALA A 603 6.81 16.16 15.01
C ALA A 603 7.65 14.92 14.69
N ASP A 604 8.98 15.08 14.70
CA ASP A 604 9.89 13.94 14.55
C ASP A 604 9.82 13.01 15.78
N GLU A 605 10.41 11.83 15.63
CA GLU A 605 10.28 10.77 16.63
C GLU A 605 10.93 11.14 17.96
N GLU A 606 12.04 11.87 17.97
CA GLU A 606 12.69 12.31 19.20
C GLU A 606 11.73 13.13 20.05
N ALA A 607 10.99 14.06 19.42
CA ALA A 607 9.96 14.83 20.09
C ALA A 607 8.79 13.94 20.55
N ILE A 608 8.37 12.98 19.73
CA ILE A 608 7.31 12.02 20.08
C ILE A 608 7.69 11.18 21.28
N GLU A 609 8.91 10.64 21.32
CA GLU A 609 9.40 9.80 22.41
C GLU A 609 9.49 10.60 23.70
N ILE A 610 9.96 11.86 23.64
CA ILE A 610 9.99 12.77 24.80
C ILE A 610 8.55 13.03 25.29
N MET A 611 7.64 13.42 24.40
CA MET A 611 6.23 13.64 24.75
C MET A 611 5.62 12.39 25.39
N GLN A 612 5.87 11.21 24.82
CA GLN A 612 5.35 9.94 25.34
C GLN A 612 5.94 9.60 26.70
N ASN A 613 7.25 9.71 26.88
CA ASN A 613 7.93 9.42 28.14
C ASN A 613 7.44 10.35 29.25
N THR A 614 7.35 11.67 29.00
CA THR A 614 6.80 12.61 29.98
C THR A 614 5.35 12.27 30.35
N LEU A 615 4.50 12.00 29.35
CA LEU A 615 3.10 11.64 29.60
C LEU A 615 2.99 10.35 30.41
N ASN A 616 3.85 9.36 30.13
CA ASN A 616 3.86 8.08 30.84
C ASN A 616 4.33 8.25 32.29
N GLU A 617 5.41 9.02 32.52
CA GLU A 617 5.91 9.37 33.85
C GLU A 617 4.87 10.12 34.69
N LYS A 618 4.05 10.95 34.05
CA LYS A 618 2.93 11.68 34.67
C LYS A 618 1.64 10.85 34.80
N GLY A 619 1.66 9.57 34.43
CA GLY A 619 0.54 8.63 34.63
C GLY A 619 -0.55 8.66 33.55
N TYR A 620 -0.22 9.08 32.33
CA TYR A 620 -1.13 9.12 31.17
C TYR A 620 -0.94 7.96 30.17
N GLU A 621 -0.07 6.97 30.43
CA GLU A 621 0.27 5.88 29.49
C GLU A 621 -0.95 5.18 28.85
N ASP A 622 -2.03 5.00 29.59
CA ASP A 622 -3.28 4.39 29.11
C ASP A 622 -4.39 5.37 28.75
N LYS A 623 -4.09 6.67 28.70
CA LYS A 623 -5.05 7.75 28.48
C LYS A 623 -4.90 8.47 27.14
N TYR A 624 -3.90 8.12 26.33
CA TYR A 624 -3.75 8.68 24.99
C TYR A 624 -3.38 7.63 23.94
N VAL A 625 -3.58 7.98 22.68
CA VAL A 625 -2.98 7.32 21.53
C VAL A 625 -2.41 8.41 20.63
N LEU A 626 -1.15 8.27 20.24
CA LEU A 626 -0.46 9.22 19.39
C LEU A 626 -0.24 8.61 18.00
N GLN A 627 -0.62 9.33 16.96
CA GLN A 627 -0.29 9.01 15.57
C GLN A 627 0.48 10.17 14.95
N SER A 628 1.56 9.80 14.26
CA SER A 628 2.36 10.73 13.50
C SER A 628 2.02 10.69 12.01
N PHE A 629 2.09 11.85 11.37
CA PHE A 629 1.77 12.07 9.96
C PHE A 629 2.83 12.99 9.34
N GLY A 630 3.02 12.92 8.03
CA GLY A 630 3.79 13.95 7.34
C GLY A 630 3.13 15.32 7.51
N THR A 631 3.92 16.39 7.53
CA THR A 631 3.38 17.76 7.70
C THR A 631 2.32 18.08 6.65
N SER A 632 2.60 17.82 5.37
CA SER A 632 1.62 17.99 4.31
C SER A 632 0.33 17.19 4.53
N GLU A 633 0.46 15.93 4.96
CA GLU A 633 -0.67 15.03 5.18
C GLU A 633 -1.56 15.48 6.35
N LEU A 634 -0.95 15.86 7.47
CA LEU A 634 -1.69 16.35 8.63
C LEU A 634 -2.33 17.71 8.36
N GLY A 635 -1.57 18.65 7.77
CA GLY A 635 -2.08 19.95 7.37
C GLY A 635 -3.29 19.82 6.46
N GLY A 636 -3.19 18.97 5.44
CA GLY A 636 -4.32 18.69 4.56
C GLY A 636 -5.52 18.10 5.29
N LYS A 637 -5.31 17.13 6.19
CA LYS A 637 -6.40 16.58 7.03
C LYS A 637 -7.07 17.65 7.89
N LEU A 638 -6.33 18.57 8.49
CA LEU A 638 -6.89 19.65 9.32
C LEU A 638 -7.80 20.57 8.50
N ILE A 639 -7.32 21.00 7.33
CA ILE A 639 -8.06 21.86 6.41
C ILE A 639 -9.32 21.16 5.87
N ALA A 640 -9.23 19.86 5.58
CA ALA A 640 -10.30 19.09 4.96
C ALA A 640 -11.37 18.58 5.94
N GLU A 641 -10.97 18.16 7.13
CA GLU A 641 -11.82 17.49 8.10
C GLU A 641 -12.39 18.46 9.15
N GLY A 642 -11.69 19.56 9.42
CA GLY A 642 -12.09 20.55 10.42
C GLY A 642 -12.28 19.94 11.80
N ASP A 643 -13.34 20.36 12.50
CA ASP A 643 -13.71 19.85 13.83
C ASP A 643 -14.09 18.36 13.86
N LYS A 644 -14.28 17.73 12.68
CA LYS A 644 -14.57 16.30 12.54
C LYS A 644 -13.34 15.40 12.46
N ILE A 645 -12.13 15.95 12.43
CA ILE A 645 -10.88 15.16 12.44
C ILE A 645 -10.85 14.18 13.63
N GLU A 646 -10.28 12.98 13.49
CA GLU A 646 -10.27 12.00 14.62
C GLU A 646 -9.53 12.53 15.87
N ALA A 647 -8.56 13.42 15.68
CA ALA A 647 -7.73 13.99 16.74
C ALA A 647 -8.52 14.84 17.75
N ASP A 648 -8.11 14.74 19.01
CA ASP A 648 -8.53 15.63 20.10
C ASP A 648 -7.46 16.70 20.38
N ILE A 649 -6.17 16.34 20.18
CA ILE A 649 -5.03 17.24 20.25
C ILE A 649 -4.28 17.17 18.91
N VAL A 650 -3.83 18.31 18.43
CA VAL A 650 -3.01 18.42 17.23
C VAL A 650 -1.74 19.17 17.58
N THR A 651 -0.59 18.62 17.20
CA THR A 651 0.70 19.33 17.17
C THR A 651 1.13 19.48 15.72
N MET A 652 1.33 20.72 15.29
CA MET A 652 1.45 21.07 13.88
C MET A 652 2.15 22.41 13.71
N SER A 653 2.76 22.66 12.54
CA SER A 653 3.28 23.99 12.19
C SER A 653 2.23 25.07 12.42
N SER A 654 2.61 26.17 13.10
CA SER A 654 1.66 27.17 13.62
C SER A 654 0.76 27.77 12.52
N TYR A 655 1.32 28.01 11.33
CA TYR A 655 0.56 28.54 10.19
C TYR A 655 -0.60 27.62 9.74
N PHE A 656 -0.44 26.29 9.82
CA PHE A 656 -1.53 25.37 9.49
C PHE A 656 -2.63 25.39 10.54
N ILE A 657 -2.27 25.54 11.82
CA ILE A 657 -3.25 25.69 12.91
C ILE A 657 -4.05 26.98 12.72
N GLU A 658 -3.38 28.09 12.40
CA GLU A 658 -4.03 29.37 12.14
C GLU A 658 -4.95 29.31 10.92
N SER A 659 -4.46 28.83 9.78
CA SER A 659 -5.29 28.70 8.56
C SER A 659 -6.46 27.73 8.75
N ALA A 660 -6.28 26.64 9.51
CA ALA A 660 -7.38 25.74 9.83
C ALA A 660 -8.40 26.38 10.78
N GLN A 661 -7.96 27.23 11.72
CA GLN A 661 -8.86 28.00 12.56
C GLN A 661 -9.65 29.03 11.76
N GLU A 662 -9.00 29.77 10.87
CA GLU A 662 -9.65 30.77 10.01
C GLU A 662 -10.71 30.12 9.11
N LYS A 663 -10.42 28.94 8.56
CA LYS A 663 -11.31 28.24 7.62
C LYS A 663 -12.44 27.48 8.30
N ASN A 664 -12.16 26.80 9.42
CA ASN A 664 -13.07 25.81 10.01
C ASN A 664 -13.50 26.12 11.46
N ASN A 665 -12.91 27.14 12.11
CA ASN A 665 -13.14 27.47 13.53
C ASN A 665 -13.08 26.24 14.46
N MET A 666 -11.99 25.48 14.34
CA MET A 666 -11.92 24.10 14.83
C MET A 666 -11.29 23.92 16.22
N PHE A 667 -10.54 24.88 16.74
CA PHE A 667 -9.82 24.79 18.03
C PHE A 667 -10.53 25.58 19.13
N THR A 668 -10.33 25.15 20.38
CA THR A 668 -10.81 25.84 21.59
C THR A 668 -9.69 26.66 22.21
N ASP A 669 -10.03 27.74 22.90
CA ASP A 669 -9.07 28.50 23.71
C ASP A 669 -8.42 27.60 24.77
N LEU A 670 -7.11 27.75 24.94
CA LEU A 670 -6.34 27.04 25.96
C LEU A 670 -6.70 27.59 27.34
N THR A 671 -6.87 26.71 28.33
CA THR A 671 -7.26 27.12 29.70
C THR A 671 -6.09 27.41 30.62
N PHE A 672 -4.86 27.19 30.14
CA PHE A 672 -3.63 27.43 30.88
C PHE A 672 -2.86 28.61 30.27
N ASP A 673 -2.19 29.38 31.12
CA ASP A 673 -1.43 30.54 30.68
C ASP A 673 -0.18 30.11 29.91
N THR A 674 0.05 30.75 28.76
CA THR A 674 1.26 30.58 27.96
C THR A 674 1.77 31.96 27.60
N LYS A 675 3.03 32.24 27.96
CA LYS A 675 3.71 33.52 27.67
C LYS A 675 4.88 33.30 26.72
N PRO A 676 4.61 32.95 25.45
CA PRO A 676 5.68 32.76 24.48
C PRO A 676 6.30 34.10 24.08
N LEU A 677 7.56 34.04 23.63
CA LEU A 677 8.35 35.18 23.14
C LEU A 677 7.82 35.75 21.82
N SER A 678 7.20 34.90 20.99
CA SER A 678 6.55 35.29 19.74
C SER A 678 5.06 35.52 19.96
N GLU A 679 4.44 36.36 19.11
CA GLU A 679 2.99 36.58 19.10
C GLU A 679 2.27 35.22 18.98
N SER A 680 1.43 34.88 19.96
CA SER A 680 0.72 33.59 20.00
C SER A 680 -0.78 33.80 20.10
N THR A 681 -1.51 32.83 19.59
CA THR A 681 -2.98 32.86 19.59
C THR A 681 -3.53 32.27 20.88
N LYS A 682 -4.77 32.63 21.26
CA LYS A 682 -5.42 32.12 22.49
C LYS A 682 -5.70 30.61 22.46
N TYR A 683 -5.66 30.00 21.29
CA TYR A 683 -6.03 28.61 21.03
C TYR A 683 -4.84 27.70 20.71
N SER A 684 -3.61 28.23 20.70
CA SER A 684 -2.42 27.43 20.42
C SER A 684 -1.19 27.89 21.21
N ALA A 685 -0.27 26.97 21.47
CA ALA A 685 0.96 27.25 22.20
C ALA A 685 2.18 26.64 21.47
N PRO A 686 3.29 27.36 21.28
CA PRO A 686 4.45 26.84 20.57
C PRO A 686 5.21 25.81 21.40
N ILE A 687 5.56 24.66 20.80
CA ILE A 687 6.25 23.55 21.49
C ILE A 687 7.62 23.24 20.91
N LEU A 688 7.81 23.43 19.59
CA LEU A 688 9.06 23.12 18.88
C LEU A 688 9.47 24.28 17.98
N GLY A 689 10.77 24.51 17.88
CA GLY A 689 11.38 25.45 16.94
C GLY A 689 12.32 24.71 15.98
N ASN A 690 11.98 24.74 14.69
CA ASN A 690 12.63 23.99 13.64
C ASN A 690 13.43 24.93 12.73
N THR A 691 14.74 25.02 12.99
CA THR A 691 15.67 25.85 12.21
C THR A 691 16.29 25.08 11.05
N GLY A 692 16.22 25.65 9.85
CA GLY A 692 16.82 25.08 8.64
C GLY A 692 18.32 25.35 8.55
N SER A 693 19.11 24.37 8.10
CA SER A 693 20.55 24.52 7.88
C SER A 693 21.09 23.48 6.89
N LEU A 694 22.33 23.68 6.42
CA LEU A 694 23.06 22.70 5.63
C LEU A 694 23.82 21.74 6.55
N PHE A 695 24.07 20.52 6.07
CA PHE A 695 24.96 19.58 6.73
C PHE A 695 25.71 18.73 5.71
N VAL A 696 26.94 18.36 6.08
CA VAL A 696 27.89 17.69 5.19
C VAL A 696 28.44 16.43 5.83
N ASN A 697 28.83 15.48 4.99
CA ASN A 697 29.64 14.33 5.40
C ASN A 697 31.10 14.57 4.99
N PRO A 698 32.01 14.91 5.94
CA PRO A 698 33.39 15.23 5.62
C PRO A 698 34.14 14.10 4.89
N ILE A 699 33.80 12.84 5.18
CA ILE A 699 34.42 11.67 4.54
C ILE A 699 34.09 11.65 3.04
N VAL A 700 32.82 11.91 2.68
CA VAL A 700 32.39 11.92 1.27
C VAL A 700 32.94 13.14 0.54
N ILE A 701 33.01 14.30 1.21
CA ILE A 701 33.62 15.51 0.66
C ILE A 701 35.08 15.25 0.28
N GLU A 702 35.86 14.62 1.17
CA GLU A 702 37.25 14.25 0.92
C GLU A 702 37.38 13.17 -0.17
N GLU A 703 36.59 12.10 -0.09
CA GLU A 703 36.64 10.99 -1.07
C GLU A 703 36.29 11.45 -2.49
N LYS A 704 35.44 12.47 -2.63
CA LYS A 704 35.01 13.05 -3.91
C LYS A 704 35.80 14.30 -4.31
N ASN A 705 36.77 14.76 -3.52
CA ASN A 705 37.52 16.00 -3.73
C ASN A 705 36.61 17.23 -3.95
N LEU A 706 35.59 17.40 -3.11
CA LEU A 706 34.65 18.52 -3.19
C LEU A 706 35.10 19.71 -2.34
N SER A 707 34.69 20.92 -2.73
CA SER A 707 34.85 22.10 -1.88
C SER A 707 33.82 22.10 -0.75
N MET A 708 34.19 22.64 0.42
CA MET A 708 33.24 22.80 1.53
C MET A 708 32.26 23.93 1.17
N PRO A 709 30.93 23.68 1.15
CA PRO A 709 29.96 24.71 0.80
C PRO A 709 29.79 25.71 1.95
N GLU A 710 29.58 27.00 1.63
CA GLU A 710 29.23 28.03 2.62
C GLU A 710 27.79 28.54 2.44
N SER A 711 27.24 28.37 1.24
CA SER A 711 25.92 28.88 0.83
C SER A 711 25.08 27.78 0.16
N ILE A 712 23.76 27.99 0.12
CA ILE A 712 22.85 27.14 -0.67
C ILE A 712 23.19 27.24 -2.15
N LYS A 713 23.58 28.44 -2.62
CA LYS A 713 24.02 28.66 -4.00
C LYS A 713 25.23 27.82 -4.40
N ASP A 714 26.15 27.51 -3.48
CA ASP A 714 27.30 26.64 -3.78
C ASP A 714 26.88 25.24 -4.25
N LEU A 715 25.75 24.74 -3.76
CA LEU A 715 25.24 23.42 -4.13
C LEU A 715 24.73 23.34 -5.58
N THR A 716 24.61 24.48 -6.26
CA THR A 716 24.30 24.55 -7.70
C THR A 716 25.53 24.27 -8.58
N LYS A 717 26.74 24.25 -8.03
CA LYS A 717 27.96 23.99 -8.78
C LYS A 717 27.95 22.57 -9.37
N PRO A 718 28.45 22.34 -10.60
CA PRO A 718 28.41 21.03 -11.26
C PRO A 718 29.10 19.89 -10.50
N GLU A 719 30.04 20.20 -9.61
CA GLU A 719 30.75 19.23 -8.77
C GLU A 719 29.82 18.52 -7.76
N PHE A 720 28.69 19.14 -7.40
CA PHE A 720 27.70 18.58 -6.48
C PHE A 720 26.60 17.75 -7.15
N LYS A 721 26.71 17.49 -8.46
CA LYS A 721 25.72 16.73 -9.22
C LYS A 721 25.52 15.31 -8.64
N ASP A 722 24.26 14.96 -8.37
CA ASP A 722 23.81 13.71 -7.74
C ASP A 722 24.41 13.45 -6.34
N LEU A 723 24.92 14.51 -5.69
CA LEU A 723 25.56 14.49 -4.36
C LEU A 723 24.91 15.47 -3.36
N VAL A 724 23.75 16.02 -3.69
CA VAL A 724 22.95 16.89 -2.82
C VAL A 724 21.64 16.20 -2.49
N SER A 725 21.13 16.36 -1.26
CA SER A 725 19.77 15.97 -0.91
C SER A 725 18.99 17.12 -0.30
N ILE A 726 17.76 17.31 -0.75
CA ILE A 726 16.87 18.37 -0.27
C ILE A 726 15.47 17.82 0.00
N PRO A 727 14.70 18.40 0.92
CA PRO A 727 13.30 18.03 1.11
C PRO A 727 12.42 18.60 -0.02
N ASN A 728 11.29 17.93 -0.30
CA ASN A 728 10.28 18.36 -1.26
C ASN A 728 9.22 19.24 -0.59
N ILE A 729 9.00 20.46 -1.10
CA ILE A 729 8.01 21.40 -0.55
C ILE A 729 6.56 20.93 -0.66
N ASN A 730 6.27 20.01 -1.58
CA ASN A 730 4.94 19.42 -1.68
C ASN A 730 4.64 18.43 -0.54
N ASP A 731 5.68 17.85 0.07
CA ASP A 731 5.57 16.76 1.06
C ASP A 731 6.03 17.20 2.48
N SER A 732 6.92 18.19 2.61
CA SER A 732 7.56 18.60 3.87
C SER A 732 7.68 20.13 4.04
N SER A 733 7.33 20.64 5.23
CA SER A 733 7.48 22.07 5.58
C SER A 733 8.93 22.51 5.73
N THR A 734 9.86 21.59 6.01
CA THR A 734 11.31 21.90 6.08
C THR A 734 11.84 22.44 4.75
N ALA A 735 11.27 22.02 3.63
CA ALA A 735 11.62 22.57 2.32
C ALA A 735 11.18 24.02 2.14
N TRP A 736 10.17 24.47 2.90
CA TRP A 736 9.77 25.87 2.86
C TRP A 736 10.87 26.78 3.44
N LEU A 737 11.63 26.30 4.45
CA LEU A 737 12.80 27.00 4.99
C LEU A 737 13.88 27.20 3.91
N LEU A 738 14.11 26.17 3.08
CA LEU A 738 15.04 26.22 1.95
C LEU A 738 14.58 27.24 0.91
N VAL A 739 13.32 27.14 0.48
CA VAL A 739 12.76 28.03 -0.55
C VAL A 739 12.72 29.47 -0.06
N GLN A 740 12.39 29.70 1.22
CA GLN A 740 12.40 31.03 1.80
C GLN A 740 13.82 31.62 1.84
N ALA A 741 14.83 30.84 2.21
CA ALA A 741 16.22 31.31 2.22
C ALA A 741 16.66 31.76 0.82
N ILE A 742 16.27 31.02 -0.21
CA ILE A 742 16.56 31.37 -1.61
C ILE A 742 15.80 32.63 -2.04
N ILE A 743 14.49 32.70 -1.82
CA ILE A 743 13.66 33.83 -2.24
C ILE A 743 14.04 35.12 -1.50
N SER A 744 14.29 35.04 -0.18
CA SER A 744 14.66 36.21 0.64
C SER A 744 15.99 36.82 0.24
N GLU A 745 16.96 36.00 -0.20
CA GLU A 745 18.29 36.49 -0.58
C GLU A 745 18.39 36.91 -2.06
N TYR A 746 17.76 36.16 -2.97
CA TYR A 746 17.97 36.32 -4.42
C TYR A 746 16.71 36.79 -5.18
N GLY A 747 15.57 36.92 -4.52
CA GLY A 747 14.28 37.20 -5.17
C GLY A 747 13.78 36.05 -6.06
N GLU A 748 12.62 36.24 -6.70
CA GLU A 748 11.97 35.17 -7.47
C GLU A 748 12.72 34.81 -8.78
N GLU A 749 13.22 35.79 -9.53
CA GLU A 749 13.84 35.53 -10.84
C GLU A 749 15.16 34.75 -10.72
N GLU A 750 16.12 35.26 -9.92
CA GLU A 750 17.38 34.56 -9.69
C GLU A 750 17.17 33.31 -8.83
N GLY A 751 16.27 33.38 -7.84
CA GLY A 751 15.90 32.24 -7.01
C GLY A 751 15.35 31.06 -7.82
N THR A 752 14.56 31.29 -8.87
CA THR A 752 14.06 30.24 -9.76
C THR A 752 15.21 29.50 -10.44
N LYS A 753 16.23 30.23 -10.90
CA LYS A 753 17.41 29.64 -11.54
C LYS A 753 18.23 28.81 -10.55
N ILE A 754 18.48 29.34 -9.36
CA ILE A 754 19.19 28.63 -8.28
C ILE A 754 18.44 27.36 -7.90
N THR A 755 17.13 27.46 -7.71
CA THR A 755 16.27 26.31 -7.36
C THR A 755 16.32 25.25 -8.46
N LYS A 756 16.28 25.65 -9.73
CA LYS A 756 16.37 24.72 -10.86
C LYS A 756 17.70 23.98 -10.90
N ASP A 757 18.81 24.68 -10.74
CA ASP A 757 20.14 24.07 -10.73
C ASP A 757 20.35 23.19 -9.49
N LEU A 758 19.81 23.60 -8.34
CA LEU A 758 19.80 22.82 -7.10
C LEU A 758 18.99 21.52 -7.25
N VAL A 759 17.78 21.59 -7.82
CA VAL A 759 16.92 20.44 -8.11
C VAL A 759 17.60 19.50 -9.10
N ALA A 760 18.28 20.05 -10.11
CA ALA A 760 19.04 19.26 -11.08
C ALA A 760 20.22 18.51 -10.43
N ASN A 761 20.91 19.13 -9.46
CA ASN A 761 22.00 18.50 -8.72
C ASN A 761 21.51 17.54 -7.63
N ALA A 762 20.36 17.81 -7.01
CA ALA A 762 19.73 16.87 -6.08
C ALA A 762 19.29 15.60 -6.80
N GLY A 763 18.83 15.73 -8.06
CA GLY A 763 18.48 14.60 -8.90
C GLY A 763 17.45 13.70 -8.20
N PRO A 764 17.72 12.40 -7.99
CA PRO A 764 16.79 11.48 -7.33
C PRO A 764 16.67 11.69 -5.81
N HIS A 765 17.54 12.51 -5.20
CA HIS A 765 17.67 12.67 -3.76
C HIS A 765 16.81 13.82 -3.19
N ILE A 766 15.64 14.04 -3.83
CA ILE A 766 14.59 14.92 -3.33
C ILE A 766 13.67 14.10 -2.43
N GLU A 767 13.67 14.42 -1.14
CA GLU A 767 13.08 13.58 -0.10
C GLU A 767 11.70 14.09 0.34
N SER A 768 10.76 13.18 0.61
CA SER A 768 9.41 13.55 1.05
C SER A 768 9.32 13.98 2.52
N SER A 769 10.42 13.90 3.29
CA SER A 769 10.48 14.22 4.72
C SER A 769 11.65 15.16 5.00
N GLY A 770 11.49 16.06 5.98
CA GLY A 770 12.52 17.00 6.42
C GLY A 770 13.76 16.33 7.00
N SER A 771 13.59 15.15 7.60
CA SER A 771 14.70 14.32 8.13
C SER A 771 15.25 13.32 7.11
N GLY A 772 14.71 13.28 5.89
CA GLY A 772 15.19 12.42 4.81
C GLY A 772 16.63 12.73 4.40
N PRO A 773 16.96 14.01 4.09
CA PRO A 773 18.29 14.38 3.61
C PRO A 773 19.43 14.03 4.57
N ILE A 774 19.26 14.24 5.88
CA ILE A 774 20.32 13.90 6.84
C ILE A 774 20.62 12.41 6.87
N LYS A 775 19.61 11.55 6.68
CA LYS A 775 19.80 10.10 6.60
C LYS A 775 20.60 9.69 5.38
N LYS A 776 20.43 10.38 4.24
CA LYS A 776 21.22 10.15 3.03
C LYS A 776 22.68 10.57 3.22
N VAL A 777 22.91 11.69 3.89
CA VAL A 777 24.26 12.18 4.22
C VAL A 777 24.95 11.26 5.23
N ARG A 778 24.24 10.81 6.28
CA ARG A 778 24.71 9.76 7.23
C ARG A 778 25.07 8.47 6.50
N ALA A 779 24.22 8.05 5.56
CA ALA A 779 24.45 6.86 4.75
C ALA A 779 25.48 7.06 3.64
N GLY A 780 26.13 8.23 3.53
CA GLY A 780 27.13 8.52 2.49
C GLY A 780 26.62 8.42 1.06
N GLU A 781 25.29 8.45 0.84
CA GLU A 781 24.71 8.39 -0.50
C GLU A 781 24.88 9.71 -1.27
N VAL A 782 24.95 10.81 -0.50
CA VAL A 782 25.13 12.20 -0.93
C VAL A 782 26.13 12.88 0.01
N ALA A 783 26.83 13.90 -0.47
CA ALA A 783 27.85 14.61 0.30
C ALA A 783 27.25 15.69 1.20
N VAL A 784 26.21 16.37 0.70
CA VAL A 784 25.58 17.53 1.36
C VAL A 784 24.07 17.36 1.39
N GLY A 785 23.43 17.85 2.44
CA GLY A 785 21.98 17.97 2.49
C GLY A 785 21.51 19.25 3.16
N PHE A 786 20.26 19.60 2.89
CA PHE A 786 19.54 20.65 3.62
C PHE A 786 18.46 20.00 4.49
N GLY A 787 18.31 20.48 5.72
CA GLY A 787 17.27 19.98 6.62
C GLY A 787 17.28 20.71 7.96
N LEU A 788 16.95 20.00 9.03
CA LEU A 788 16.87 20.59 10.36
C LEU A 788 18.24 20.62 11.04
N ARG A 789 18.66 21.82 11.48
CA ARG A 789 19.97 22.08 12.07
C ARG A 789 20.28 21.21 13.29
N HIS A 790 19.29 21.03 14.16
CA HIS A 790 19.48 20.34 15.43
C HIS A 790 19.91 18.87 15.24
N GLN A 791 19.43 18.21 14.19
CA GLN A 791 19.78 16.82 13.89
C GLN A 791 21.27 16.67 13.54
N ALA A 792 21.81 17.62 12.77
CA ALA A 792 23.23 17.64 12.40
C ALA A 792 24.13 17.96 13.61
N VAL A 793 23.70 18.89 14.47
CA VAL A 793 24.42 19.23 15.70
C VAL A 793 24.46 18.03 16.67
N ALA A 794 23.34 17.30 16.81
CA ALA A 794 23.26 16.09 17.62
C ALA A 794 24.18 14.98 17.10
N ASP A 795 24.15 14.69 15.80
CA ASP A 795 25.05 13.68 15.20
C ASP A 795 26.52 14.01 15.38
N SER A 796 26.89 15.29 15.19
CA SER A 796 28.25 15.76 15.40
C SER A 796 28.68 15.55 16.86
N ALA A 797 27.79 15.79 17.82
CA ALA A 797 28.05 15.55 19.24
C ALA A 797 28.20 14.06 19.59
N GLU A 798 27.52 13.16 18.87
CA GLU A 798 27.67 11.70 18.98
C GLU A 798 28.93 11.15 18.28
N GLY A 799 29.73 12.01 17.65
CA GLY A 799 30.95 11.62 16.94
C GLY A 799 30.71 10.97 15.57
N LYS A 800 29.50 11.10 15.02
CA LYS A 800 29.22 10.69 13.63
C LYS A 800 29.90 11.67 12.66
N PRO A 801 30.25 11.23 11.44
CA PRO A 801 30.92 12.07 10.44
C PRO A 801 29.93 13.05 9.77
N ILE A 802 29.35 13.95 10.57
CA ILE A 802 28.38 14.96 10.12
C ILE A 802 28.77 16.31 10.73
N GLU A 803 28.78 17.34 9.91
CA GLU A 803 29.01 18.72 10.33
C GLU A 803 27.88 19.63 9.84
N SER A 804 27.42 20.54 10.71
CA SER A 804 26.40 21.52 10.37
C SER A 804 27.04 22.78 9.80
N ILE A 805 26.49 23.29 8.71
CA ILE A 805 26.92 24.53 8.04
C ILE A 805 25.73 25.49 7.99
N ASP A 806 25.86 26.62 8.66
CA ASP A 806 24.84 27.67 8.62
C ASP A 806 25.00 28.48 7.33
N PRO A 807 24.01 28.44 6.40
CA PRO A 807 24.13 29.04 5.08
C PRO A 807 24.09 30.57 5.16
N THR A 808 24.86 31.23 4.31
CA THR A 808 24.90 32.71 4.24
C THR A 808 23.56 33.34 3.87
N GLU A 809 22.70 32.64 3.12
CA GLU A 809 21.33 33.06 2.81
C GLU A 809 20.44 33.24 4.06
N GLY A 810 20.83 32.60 5.17
CA GLY A 810 20.17 32.71 6.47
C GLY A 810 19.48 31.43 6.94
N ASN A 811 19.38 31.30 8.25
CA ASN A 811 18.69 30.23 8.95
C ASN A 811 17.29 30.71 9.34
N PHE A 812 16.27 30.22 8.63
CA PHE A 812 14.87 30.43 8.99
C PHE A 812 14.41 29.40 10.02
N THR A 813 13.45 29.78 10.87
CA THR A 813 12.88 28.89 11.90
C THR A 813 11.37 28.84 11.81
N LEU A 814 10.83 27.63 11.61
CA LEU A 814 9.40 27.37 11.72
C LEU A 814 9.05 26.93 13.14
N THR A 815 7.93 27.42 13.64
CA THR A 815 7.40 27.00 14.94
C THR A 815 6.32 25.95 14.74
N GLU A 816 6.33 24.92 15.59
CA GLU A 816 5.22 23.97 15.71
C GLU A 816 4.50 24.24 17.02
N SER A 817 3.18 24.35 16.93
CA SER A 817 2.31 24.61 18.05
C SER A 817 1.42 23.42 18.36
N ILE A 818 1.00 23.32 19.60
CA ILE A 818 -0.07 22.44 20.05
C ILE A 818 -1.40 23.21 20.08
N ALA A 819 -2.49 22.54 19.70
CA ALA A 819 -3.85 23.05 19.81
C ALA A 819 -4.83 21.93 20.17
N VAL A 820 -5.90 22.28 20.90
CA VAL A 820 -6.95 21.35 21.32
C VAL A 820 -8.18 21.51 20.42
N VAL A 821 -8.63 20.42 19.81
CA VAL A 821 -9.77 20.41 18.89
C VAL A 821 -11.07 20.61 19.68
N ASN A 822 -11.97 21.45 19.15
CA ASN A 822 -13.26 21.77 19.75
C ASN A 822 -14.27 20.62 19.58
N LYS A 823 -14.05 19.53 20.31
CA LYS A 823 -14.93 18.35 20.33
C LYS A 823 -16.13 18.55 21.25
N LYS A 824 -17.26 17.94 20.87
CA LYS A 824 -18.51 17.96 21.67
C LYS A 824 -18.40 17.21 23.00
N ASP A 825 -17.47 16.26 23.13
CA ASP A 825 -17.26 15.50 24.36
C ASP A 825 -16.47 16.33 25.39
N GLU A 826 -17.18 16.90 26.36
CA GLU A 826 -16.57 17.77 27.37
C GLU A 826 -15.57 17.04 28.27
N LYS A 827 -15.80 15.77 28.60
CA LYS A 827 -14.88 15.00 29.46
C LYS A 827 -13.57 14.74 28.73
N LYS A 828 -13.66 14.31 27.48
CA LYS A 828 -12.50 14.04 26.65
C LYS A 828 -11.72 15.32 26.34
N ARG A 829 -12.42 16.43 26.10
CA ARG A 829 -11.80 17.75 25.90
C ARG A 829 -11.06 18.26 27.13
N LYS A 830 -11.59 18.03 28.34
CA LYS A 830 -10.86 18.36 29.60
C LYS A 830 -9.57 17.56 29.73
N LEU A 831 -9.64 16.25 29.51
CA LEU A 831 -8.46 15.39 29.53
C LEU A 831 -7.44 15.79 28.44
N ALA A 832 -7.92 16.18 27.26
CA ALA A 832 -7.07 16.68 26.19
C ALA A 832 -6.37 18.00 26.57
N MET A 833 -7.06 18.88 27.29
CA MET A 833 -6.49 20.14 27.79
C MET A 833 -5.41 19.89 28.86
N GLU A 834 -5.65 18.94 29.78
CA GLU A 834 -4.64 18.52 30.76
C GLU A 834 -3.39 17.92 30.09
N ILE A 835 -3.59 17.04 29.11
CA ILE A 835 -2.48 16.45 28.35
C ILE A 835 -1.71 17.51 27.57
N ALA A 836 -2.40 18.48 26.95
CA ALA A 836 -1.77 19.58 26.24
C ALA A 836 -0.94 20.46 27.19
N GLU A 837 -1.43 20.72 28.41
CA GLU A 837 -0.69 21.47 29.44
C GLU A 837 0.60 20.75 29.85
N VAL A 838 0.53 19.43 30.07
CA VAL A 838 1.71 18.60 30.40
C VAL A 838 2.74 18.63 29.27
N ILE A 839 2.31 18.54 28.00
CA ILE A 839 3.23 18.62 26.86
C ILE A 839 3.91 20.01 26.81
N VAL A 840 3.15 21.09 26.99
CA VAL A 840 3.69 22.46 26.90
C VAL A 840 4.62 22.78 28.07
N LYS A 841 4.30 22.34 29.29
CA LYS A 841 5.05 22.72 30.49
C LYS A 841 6.13 21.71 30.87
N ASP A 842 5.81 20.42 30.86
CA ASP A 842 6.71 19.38 31.35
C ASP A 842 7.58 18.79 30.22
N SER A 843 7.01 18.48 29.04
CA SER A 843 7.83 17.92 27.95
C SER A 843 8.81 18.94 27.39
N ARG A 844 8.48 20.23 27.47
CA ARG A 844 9.31 21.32 26.94
C ARG A 844 10.71 21.38 27.56
N GLU A 845 10.84 21.04 28.85
CA GLU A 845 12.13 21.02 29.56
C GLU A 845 13.15 20.07 28.90
N GLU A 846 12.67 18.95 28.36
CA GLU A 846 13.52 17.99 27.64
C GLU A 846 13.56 18.31 26.14
N LEU A 847 12.44 18.73 25.54
CA LEU A 847 12.38 19.09 24.11
C LEU A 847 13.39 20.17 23.74
N ILE A 848 13.62 21.18 24.58
CA ILE A 848 14.57 22.27 24.28
C ILE A 848 16.03 21.77 24.14
N LYS A 849 16.37 20.62 24.74
CA LYS A 849 17.71 20.02 24.58
C LYS A 849 17.94 19.49 23.18
N TYR A 850 16.89 19.02 22.52
CA TYR A 850 16.91 18.47 21.16
C TYR A 850 16.46 19.47 20.10
N TYR A 851 15.58 20.42 20.46
CA TYR A 851 15.08 21.51 19.63
C TYR A 851 15.45 22.86 20.26
N PRO A 852 16.72 23.27 20.12
CA PRO A 852 17.31 24.34 20.92
C PRO A 852 16.96 25.73 20.36
N VAL A 853 15.68 26.06 20.38
CA VAL A 853 15.14 27.39 20.06
C VAL A 853 14.36 27.84 21.29
N ALA A 854 14.71 28.98 21.88
CA ALA A 854 13.95 29.52 23.01
C ALA A 854 12.59 30.05 22.49
N LEU A 855 11.50 29.57 23.09
CA LEU A 855 10.12 29.92 22.74
C LEU A 855 9.41 30.68 23.87
N TYR A 856 9.89 30.56 25.11
CA TYR A 856 9.28 31.17 26.31
C TYR A 856 10.27 32.05 27.09
N GLU A 857 9.74 33.02 27.84
CA GLU A 857 10.54 33.84 28.75
C GLU A 857 11.26 32.96 29.80
N GLY A 858 12.58 33.14 29.93
CA GLY A 858 13.41 32.38 30.87
C GLY A 858 14.09 31.14 30.28
N GLU A 859 13.73 30.71 29.07
CA GLU A 859 14.45 29.65 28.37
C GLU A 859 15.83 30.13 27.88
N THR A 860 16.86 29.31 28.06
CA THR A 860 18.22 29.61 27.59
C THR A 860 18.76 28.47 26.74
N VAL A 861 19.48 28.83 25.68
CA VAL A 861 20.09 27.89 24.73
C VAL A 861 21.58 28.21 24.63
N SER A 862 22.42 27.17 24.64
CA SER A 862 23.88 27.31 24.50
C SER A 862 24.26 27.97 23.17
N GLU A 863 25.33 28.77 23.15
CA GLU A 863 25.80 29.46 21.93
C GLU A 863 26.05 28.53 20.74
N LYS A 864 26.53 27.29 20.97
CA LYS A 864 26.75 26.28 19.92
C LYS A 864 25.46 25.94 19.14
N ASN A 865 24.32 26.05 19.80
CA ASN A 865 23.02 25.70 19.23
C ASN A 865 22.32 26.88 18.55
N LYS A 866 22.84 28.10 18.70
CA LYS A 866 22.32 29.27 18.00
C LYS A 866 22.82 29.28 16.55
N PRO A 867 21.94 29.49 15.57
CA PRO A 867 22.36 29.64 14.18
C PRO A 867 23.18 30.91 13.98
N LYS A 868 24.21 30.84 13.14
CA LYS A 868 25.08 31.99 12.82
C LYS A 868 24.35 33.12 12.08
N TYR A 869 23.41 32.79 11.19
CA TYR A 869 22.72 33.73 10.31
C TYR A 869 21.19 33.70 10.52
N SER A 870 20.71 33.86 11.75
CA SER A 870 19.26 33.80 12.05
C SER A 870 18.47 34.86 11.27
N LYS A 871 17.43 34.45 10.54
CA LYS A 871 16.46 35.33 9.85
C LYS A 871 15.03 35.04 10.32
N GLN A 872 14.17 36.06 10.23
CA GLN A 872 12.72 35.94 10.44
C GLN A 872 11.98 36.10 9.11
N PHE A 873 10.75 35.58 9.05
CA PHE A 873 9.90 35.77 7.88
C PHE A 873 9.39 37.21 7.82
N GLU A 874 9.49 37.84 6.64
CA GLU A 874 9.03 39.22 6.43
C GLU A 874 7.49 39.31 6.37
N GLU A 875 6.85 38.28 5.80
CA GLU A 875 5.40 38.16 5.68
C GLU A 875 4.85 37.08 6.60
N LYS A 876 3.58 37.22 6.98
CA LYS A 876 2.90 36.23 7.79
C LYS A 876 2.75 34.93 7.01
N LEU A 877 3.20 33.82 7.60
CA LEU A 877 3.07 32.48 7.00
C LEU A 877 1.59 32.08 6.90
N SER A 878 1.18 31.69 5.70
CA SER A 878 -0.18 31.23 5.40
C SER A 878 -0.16 30.05 4.42
N VAL A 879 -1.28 29.34 4.33
CA VAL A 879 -1.46 28.28 3.33
C VAL A 879 -1.39 28.83 1.90
N ASP A 880 -1.91 30.03 1.66
CA ASP A 880 -1.88 30.67 0.33
C ASP A 880 -0.44 31.03 -0.09
N LEU A 881 0.39 31.51 0.84
CA LEU A 881 1.80 31.77 0.57
C LEU A 881 2.58 30.47 0.30
N LEU A 882 2.22 29.39 1.00
CA LEU A 882 2.78 28.06 0.74
C LEU A 882 2.42 27.59 -0.68
N GLU A 883 1.20 27.82 -1.19
CA GLU A 883 0.84 27.50 -2.58
C GLU A 883 1.73 28.21 -3.58
N GLN A 884 1.96 29.52 -3.37
CA GLN A 884 2.79 30.32 -4.25
C GLN A 884 4.23 29.79 -4.28
N HIS A 885 4.80 29.48 -3.12
CA HIS A 885 6.15 28.93 -3.03
C HIS A 885 6.24 27.49 -3.56
N GLN A 886 5.17 26.70 -3.45
CA GLN A 886 5.08 25.39 -4.10
C GLN A 886 5.07 25.52 -5.62
N GLN A 887 4.30 26.45 -6.17
CA GLN A 887 4.28 26.73 -7.60
C GLN A 887 5.66 27.22 -8.09
N PHE A 888 6.30 28.11 -7.34
CA PHE A 888 7.67 28.55 -7.60
C PHE A 888 8.64 27.37 -7.71
N PHE A 889 8.65 26.48 -6.72
CA PHE A 889 9.53 25.31 -6.71
C PHE A 889 9.20 24.32 -7.84
N ASN A 890 7.92 24.06 -8.10
CA ASN A 890 7.47 23.14 -9.14
C ASN A 890 7.77 23.68 -10.55
N ASN A 891 7.71 25.00 -10.76
CA ASN A 891 8.11 25.63 -12.02
C ASN A 891 9.62 25.51 -12.28
N ALA A 892 10.43 25.42 -11.22
CA ALA A 892 11.86 25.17 -11.32
C ALA A 892 12.22 23.69 -11.64
N LYS A 893 11.26 22.75 -11.52
CA LYS A 893 11.43 21.30 -11.68
C LYS A 893 11.07 20.76 -13.08
#